data_AF-A0A8J8GT14-F1
#
_entry.id   AF-A0A8J8GT14-F1
#
_cell.length_a   1.000
_cell.length_b   1.000
_cell.length_c   1.000
_cell.angle_alpha   90.00
_cell.angle_beta   90.00
_cell.angle_gamma   90.00
#
_symmetry.space_group_name_H-M   'P 1'
#
loop_
_entity.id
_entity.type
_entity.pdbx_description
1 polymer ?
#
loop_
_entity_poly.entity_id
_entity_poly.type
_entity_poly.pdbx_seq_one_letter_code
_entity_poly.pdbx_strand_id
1 'polypeptide(L)'
;MTGDGAEGSLRSVIGGFGVGRVFDSLERFGDSEPPDACSCRVATAGETLVLDAGDCDGDLATAPPCRRTVVDALTDRDARRIVVRTNGLEYQYRGRGVDLLAAAGRFVDRLGDRDDALLATARRDPLAIAGERGRQTGVVADIVRESALVDVAREVENYDAVLSPTVGLTIGHYRIDPTIPGDTRLRDVRSLETGSEVRTYDRPAGVTAYALDVVDLTLSAAERSRLLEGHEAVAEGAVGGERAASRAIDRVSDGPAGSLETDVLTKHTSGYGILEDLFADPRLSDVYVTSPVARNPLRVVVDGESMATNVYLTAEGARALASRVRRTSGRAFSRANPTVDATAVLENGAGVRVAGVTDPVADGVAFAFRERTDDRFTLPELVANGTVPAAPAAFLSVAVERNAAGLIAGTRGAGKTTLLGTLLYELPPETRTVLLEDTPELPVAALQSVGRNVQALRTGSEDGPEITPTEALRTALRLGDGALVVGEIRGEEARVLYEAMRVGANANAVLGTIHGDGAGEVYERVVSDLGVASSSFGATDLIATVQSRRTAEGRRRRLARIEEVISDGDDHWFEPLYELEDGAAAPTGRIDRGESRLVDRLAGPDETYADVRRALETRTNQLAVLAADGRTSPQAVATACAERQYDG
;
A
#
# COMPACT_ATOMS: atom_id res chain seq x y z
N MET A 1 -0.62 -46.75 44.84
CA MET A 1 0.54 -46.41 44.00
C MET A 1 -0.01 -45.99 42.65
N THR A 2 -0.49 -44.75 42.47
CA THR A 2 0.31 -43.55 42.10
C THR A 2 1.22 -43.89 40.92
N GLY A 3 1.05 -43.38 39.70
CA GLY A 3 0.35 -42.20 39.20
C GLY A 3 1.31 -41.59 38.19
N ASP A 4 0.99 -41.64 36.90
CA ASP A 4 1.44 -40.65 35.92
C ASP A 4 0.78 -40.95 34.57
N GLY A 5 -0.02 -40.01 34.09
CA GLY A 5 -0.87 -40.23 32.92
C GLY A 5 -1.88 -39.11 32.74
N ALA A 6 -1.39 -37.88 32.57
CA ALA A 6 -2.08 -36.76 31.90
C ALA A 6 -1.23 -35.47 31.95
N GLU A 7 -0.08 -35.41 31.26
CA GLU A 7 0.67 -34.13 31.07
C GLU A 7 1.04 -33.83 29.61
N GLY A 8 0.45 -34.55 28.64
CA GLY A 8 0.85 -34.45 27.23
C GLY A 8 0.03 -33.52 26.32
N SER A 9 -1.05 -32.86 26.78
CA SER A 9 -2.02 -32.26 25.83
C SER A 9 -2.57 -30.87 26.19
N LEU A 10 -1.96 -30.13 27.11
CA LEU A 10 -2.39 -28.75 27.45
C LEU A 10 -1.34 -27.66 27.17
N ARG A 11 -0.18 -28.02 26.59
CA ARG A 11 0.90 -27.08 26.27
C ARG A 11 0.87 -26.45 24.87
N SER A 12 -0.15 -26.74 24.05
CA SER A 12 -0.25 -26.19 22.67
C SER A 12 -1.35 -25.14 22.46
N VAL A 13 -1.94 -24.60 23.54
CA VAL A 13 -3.04 -23.60 23.44
C VAL A 13 -2.72 -22.29 24.20
N ILE A 14 -1.58 -22.20 24.89
CA ILE A 14 -1.13 -20.97 25.61
C ILE A 14 0.19 -20.44 25.00
N GLY A 15 0.35 -20.59 23.68
CA GLY A 15 1.50 -20.09 22.93
C GLY A 15 1.17 -18.94 21.97
N GLY A 16 0.03 -18.27 22.14
CA GLY A 16 -0.55 -17.34 21.16
C GLY A 16 -0.81 -15.92 21.68
N PHE A 17 -0.19 -15.52 22.79
CA PHE A 17 -0.17 -14.13 23.23
C PHE A 17 1.27 -13.63 23.14
N GLY A 18 1.58 -12.90 22.06
CA GLY A 18 2.80 -12.09 21.91
C GLY A 18 2.82 -10.89 22.88
N VAL A 19 2.69 -11.17 24.17
CA VAL A 19 2.93 -10.25 25.29
C VAL A 19 4.05 -10.87 26.13
N GLY A 20 5.15 -11.18 25.48
CA GLY A 20 6.28 -11.88 26.08
C GLY A 20 7.34 -10.94 26.65
N ARG A 21 6.96 -9.87 27.40
CA ARG A 21 7.86 -9.11 28.30
C ARG A 21 7.13 -8.24 29.36
N VAL A 22 5.95 -8.67 29.83
CA VAL A 22 5.23 -7.99 30.94
C VAL A 22 5.23 -8.82 32.25
N PHE A 23 5.85 -10.00 32.27
CA PHE A 23 5.92 -10.84 33.49
C PHE A 23 7.37 -11.09 33.91
N ASP A 24 7.98 -10.10 34.57
CA ASP A 24 9.14 -10.31 35.45
C ASP A 24 8.93 -9.69 36.84
N SER A 25 7.66 -9.54 37.26
CA SER A 25 7.29 -8.90 38.54
C SER A 25 6.46 -9.78 39.48
N LEU A 26 6.36 -11.10 39.23
CA LEU A 26 5.64 -12.03 40.11
C LEU A 26 6.60 -13.04 40.75
N GLU A 27 7.50 -12.55 41.59
CA GLU A 27 8.05 -13.31 42.73
C GLU A 27 8.87 -12.37 43.64
N ARG A 28 8.19 -11.51 44.40
CA ARG A 28 8.73 -10.85 45.61
C ARG A 28 7.60 -10.33 46.49
N PHE A 29 7.01 -11.23 47.28
CA PHE A 29 6.31 -10.82 48.50
C PHE A 29 7.37 -10.40 49.52
N GLY A 30 7.62 -9.09 49.56
CA GLY A 30 8.43 -8.42 50.56
C GLY A 30 8.17 -6.92 50.47
N ASP A 31 7.47 -6.38 51.45
CA ASP A 31 7.22 -4.95 51.62
C ASP A 31 8.53 -4.16 51.64
N SER A 32 8.90 -3.60 50.49
CA SER A 32 9.88 -2.53 50.38
C SER A 32 9.66 -1.81 49.05
N GLU A 33 9.14 -0.58 49.11
CA GLU A 33 9.02 0.33 47.96
C GLU A 33 10.37 0.47 47.24
N PRO A 34 10.46 0.28 45.91
CA PRO A 34 11.67 0.62 45.19
C PRO A 34 11.86 2.14 45.19
N PRO A 35 13.10 2.65 45.26
CA PRO A 35 13.35 4.08 45.33
C PRO A 35 12.93 4.80 44.04
N ASP A 36 12.48 6.05 44.18
CA ASP A 36 12.13 7.02 43.13
C ASP A 36 13.33 7.36 42.22
N ALA A 37 13.76 6.42 41.36
CA ALA A 37 14.88 6.64 40.44
C ALA A 37 14.50 7.41 39.16
N CYS A 38 13.21 7.43 38.79
CA CYS A 38 12.71 8.02 37.54
C CYS A 38 12.92 9.54 37.50
N SER A 39 13.66 10.01 36.51
CA SER A 39 14.00 11.43 36.29
C SER A 39 13.10 12.05 35.22
N CYS A 40 11.84 12.37 35.59
CA CYS A 40 10.88 12.97 34.65
C CYS A 40 10.83 14.50 34.73
N ARG A 41 11.03 15.19 33.60
CA ARG A 41 11.07 16.66 33.51
C ARG A 41 10.22 17.18 32.36
N VAL A 42 9.62 18.36 32.54
CA VAL A 42 8.89 19.06 31.48
C VAL A 42 9.88 19.65 30.48
N ALA A 43 9.74 19.27 29.21
CA ALA A 43 10.59 19.74 28.11
C ALA A 43 9.97 20.93 27.36
N THR A 44 8.65 20.88 27.13
CA THR A 44 7.91 21.97 26.46
C THR A 44 6.47 21.98 26.96
N ALA A 45 5.89 23.18 27.05
CA ALA A 45 4.51 23.35 27.50
C ALA A 45 3.75 24.34 26.62
N GLY A 46 2.54 23.94 26.21
CA GLY A 46 1.56 24.66 25.40
C GLY A 46 0.27 23.83 25.34
N GLU A 47 -0.45 23.81 24.21
CA GLU A 47 -1.60 22.89 24.06
C GLU A 47 -1.21 21.39 24.15
N THR A 48 0.08 21.08 23.94
CA THR A 48 0.68 19.78 24.20
C THR A 48 1.74 19.91 25.30
N LEU A 49 1.64 19.07 26.32
CA LEU A 49 2.65 18.95 27.38
C LEU A 49 3.64 17.84 27.00
N VAL A 50 4.92 18.16 26.90
CA VAL A 50 5.98 17.20 26.56
C VAL A 50 6.89 17.00 27.76
N LEU A 51 7.14 15.75 28.12
CA LEU A 51 8.03 15.34 29.20
C LEU A 51 9.14 14.45 28.68
N ASP A 52 10.34 14.62 29.21
CA ASP A 52 11.46 13.70 29.04
C ASP A 52 11.62 12.89 30.33
N ALA A 53 11.58 11.56 30.22
CA ALA A 53 11.71 10.63 31.33
C ALA A 53 12.95 9.76 31.17
N GLY A 54 13.84 9.81 32.17
CA GLY A 54 14.98 8.90 32.31
C GLY A 54 14.76 7.89 33.43
N ASP A 55 15.49 6.78 33.38
CA ASP A 55 15.56 5.76 34.45
C ASP A 55 14.22 5.07 34.77
N CYS A 56 13.26 5.13 33.84
CA CYS A 56 11.94 4.49 33.91
C CYS A 56 11.40 4.21 32.49
N ASP A 57 10.25 3.53 32.40
CA ASP A 57 9.55 3.22 31.15
C ASP A 57 8.78 4.42 30.57
N GLY A 58 8.54 5.46 31.37
CA GLY A 58 7.82 6.68 31.02
C GLY A 58 6.33 6.50 30.73
N ASP A 59 5.78 5.30 30.95
CA ASP A 59 4.35 5.07 30.79
C ASP A 59 3.61 5.65 32.00
N LEU A 60 2.65 6.54 31.77
CA LEU A 60 1.91 7.20 32.84
C LEU A 60 1.01 6.23 33.61
N ALA A 61 0.67 5.06 33.06
CA ALA A 61 -0.04 4.02 33.79
C ALA A 61 0.83 3.36 34.88
N THR A 62 2.13 3.20 34.63
CA THR A 62 3.07 2.45 35.48
C THR A 62 4.12 3.31 36.18
N ALA A 63 4.30 4.58 35.79
CA ALA A 63 5.33 5.48 36.33
C ALA A 63 4.75 6.64 37.18
N PRO A 64 4.51 6.44 38.49
CA PRO A 64 4.06 7.48 39.41
C PRO A 64 4.91 8.77 39.40
N PRO A 65 6.26 8.73 39.29
CA PRO A 65 7.06 9.95 39.22
C PRO A 65 6.78 10.80 37.98
N CYS A 66 6.50 10.15 36.84
CA CYS A 66 6.08 10.86 35.62
C CYS A 66 4.69 11.48 35.80
N ARG A 67 3.74 10.74 36.39
CA ARG A 67 2.42 11.28 36.74
C ARG A 67 2.51 12.50 37.63
N ARG A 68 3.36 12.46 38.67
CA ARG A 68 3.61 13.62 39.54
C ARG A 68 4.06 14.83 38.73
N THR A 69 5.08 14.67 37.88
CA THR A 69 5.58 15.78 37.05
C THR A 69 4.49 16.32 36.12
N VAL A 70 3.64 15.47 35.55
CA VAL A 70 2.49 15.90 34.74
C VAL A 70 1.50 16.71 35.58
N VAL A 71 1.06 16.17 36.72
CA VAL A 71 0.07 16.83 37.60
C VAL A 71 0.60 18.18 38.08
N ASP A 72 1.86 18.23 38.50
CA ASP A 72 2.54 19.46 38.91
C ASP A 72 2.62 20.47 37.76
N ALA A 73 2.85 20.01 36.52
CA ALA A 73 2.83 20.91 35.38
C ALA A 73 1.42 21.48 35.11
N LEU A 74 0.38 20.68 35.33
CA LEU A 74 -1.03 21.01 35.08
C LEU A 74 -1.70 21.84 36.19
N THR A 75 -0.99 22.19 37.28
CA THR A 75 -1.52 23.14 38.27
C THR A 75 -1.72 24.53 37.64
N ASP A 76 -0.77 24.93 36.80
CA ASP A 76 -0.68 26.30 36.29
C ASP A 76 -1.12 26.41 34.81
N ARG A 77 -1.55 25.31 34.19
CA ARG A 77 -1.87 25.26 32.76
C ARG A 77 -2.78 24.10 32.38
N ASP A 78 -3.50 24.24 31.27
CA ASP A 78 -4.24 23.16 30.64
C ASP A 78 -3.44 22.51 29.50
N ALA A 79 -3.69 21.22 29.24
CA ALA A 79 -3.18 20.51 28.07
C ALA A 79 -4.27 19.65 27.44
N ARG A 80 -4.34 19.62 26.10
CA ARG A 80 -5.22 18.68 25.37
C ARG A 80 -4.56 17.34 25.10
N ARG A 81 -3.25 17.26 25.31
CA ARG A 81 -2.40 16.15 24.92
C ARG A 81 -1.14 16.12 25.75
N ILE A 82 -0.73 14.93 26.17
CA ILE A 82 0.53 14.70 26.89
C ILE A 82 1.40 13.76 26.06
N VAL A 83 2.68 14.08 25.94
CA VAL A 83 3.70 13.23 25.30
C VAL A 83 4.81 12.97 26.31
N VAL A 84 5.14 11.71 26.54
CA VAL A 84 6.30 11.33 27.36
C VAL A 84 7.33 10.66 26.45
N ARG A 85 8.55 11.19 26.47
CA ARG A 85 9.70 10.68 25.71
C ARG A 85 10.63 9.94 26.63
N THR A 86 11.04 8.75 26.24
CA THR A 86 11.97 7.94 27.04
C THR A 86 12.61 6.87 26.20
N ASN A 87 13.93 6.71 26.32
CA ASN A 87 14.69 5.64 25.66
C ASN A 87 14.38 5.47 24.16
N GLY A 88 14.13 6.57 23.44
CA GLY A 88 13.77 6.58 22.01
C GLY A 88 12.32 6.23 21.65
N LEU A 89 11.44 6.14 22.65
CA LEU A 89 9.99 5.99 22.48
C LEU A 89 9.27 7.30 22.81
N GLU A 90 8.15 7.53 22.12
CA GLU A 90 7.14 8.52 22.48
C GLU A 90 5.82 7.86 22.86
N TYR A 91 5.36 8.10 24.08
CA TYR A 91 4.01 7.75 24.54
C TYR A 91 3.11 8.97 24.44
N GLN A 92 1.98 8.87 23.75
CA GLN A 92 1.04 9.98 23.63
C GLN A 92 -0.32 9.64 24.22
N TYR A 93 -0.77 10.47 25.16
CA TYR A 93 -2.04 10.38 25.86
C TYR A 93 -3.01 11.47 25.40
N ARG A 94 -4.30 11.13 25.32
CA ARG A 94 -5.40 12.01 24.90
C ARG A 94 -6.68 11.66 25.67
N GLY A 95 -7.68 12.55 25.58
CA GLY A 95 -9.03 12.29 26.10
C GLY A 95 -9.06 12.11 27.62
N ARG A 96 -9.83 11.12 28.09
CA ARG A 96 -10.18 10.93 29.51
C ARG A 96 -8.97 10.84 30.45
N GLY A 97 -7.87 10.21 30.02
CA GLY A 97 -6.66 10.14 30.83
C GLY A 97 -6.02 11.51 31.06
N VAL A 98 -6.02 12.38 30.05
CA VAL A 98 -5.53 13.76 30.18
C VAL A 98 -6.49 14.58 31.05
N ASP A 99 -7.80 14.37 30.88
CA ASP A 99 -8.83 15.06 31.68
C ASP A 99 -8.71 14.72 33.17
N LEU A 100 -8.43 13.44 33.50
CA LEU A 100 -8.15 12.98 34.86
C LEU A 100 -6.93 13.68 35.47
N LEU A 101 -5.82 13.72 34.74
CA LEU A 101 -4.58 14.35 35.21
C LEU A 101 -4.73 15.88 35.33
N ALA A 102 -5.51 16.51 34.44
CA ALA A 102 -5.83 17.93 34.54
C ALA A 102 -6.74 18.23 35.76
N ALA A 103 -7.71 17.36 36.05
CA ALA A 103 -8.52 17.48 37.26
C ALA A 103 -7.68 17.32 38.53
N ALA A 104 -6.67 16.44 38.49
CA ALA A 104 -5.70 16.30 39.58
C ALA A 104 -4.84 17.56 39.76
N GLY A 105 -4.35 18.18 38.67
CA GLY A 105 -3.61 19.44 38.73
C GLY A 105 -4.43 20.57 39.35
N ARG A 106 -5.69 20.73 38.91
CA ARG A 106 -6.66 21.68 39.48
C ARG A 106 -6.98 21.43 40.95
N PHE A 107 -6.94 20.17 41.38
CA PHE A 107 -7.14 19.78 42.77
C PHE A 107 -5.91 20.17 43.62
N VAL A 108 -4.70 19.86 43.14
CA VAL A 108 -3.43 20.19 43.79
C VAL A 108 -3.27 21.71 43.95
N ASP A 109 -3.55 22.48 42.91
CA ASP A 109 -3.51 23.96 42.94
C ASP A 109 -4.45 24.53 44.01
N ARG A 110 -5.72 24.11 44.01
CA ARG A 110 -6.72 24.60 44.98
C ARG A 110 -6.43 24.15 46.40
N LEU A 111 -5.93 22.93 46.59
CA LEU A 111 -5.61 22.39 47.90
C LEU A 111 -4.51 23.22 48.56
N GLY A 112 -3.49 23.65 47.81
CA GLY A 112 -2.33 24.37 48.34
C GLY A 112 -1.70 23.61 49.51
N ASP A 113 -1.08 24.33 50.46
CA ASP A 113 -0.35 23.71 51.58
C ASP A 113 -1.25 23.21 52.73
N ARG A 114 -2.52 22.89 52.44
CA ARG A 114 -3.51 22.52 53.47
C ARG A 114 -3.39 21.07 53.94
N ASP A 115 -2.91 20.19 53.08
CA ASP A 115 -2.77 18.75 53.37
C ASP A 115 -1.67 18.12 52.50
N ASP A 116 -0.46 18.02 53.06
CA ASP A 116 0.71 17.47 52.37
C ASP A 116 0.56 16.00 51.97
N ALA A 117 -0.17 15.22 52.76
CA ALA A 117 -0.39 13.80 52.48
C ALA A 117 -1.33 13.65 51.27
N LEU A 118 -2.42 14.42 51.25
CA LEU A 118 -3.38 14.41 50.17
C LEU A 118 -2.81 15.01 48.87
N LEU A 119 -1.93 16.03 48.98
CA LEU A 119 -1.15 16.54 47.85
C LEU A 119 -0.24 15.45 47.25
N ALA A 120 0.50 14.72 48.09
CA ALA A 120 1.40 13.67 47.64
C ALA A 120 0.63 12.54 46.93
N THR A 121 -0.51 12.12 47.49
CA THR A 121 -1.40 11.12 46.88
C THR A 121 -1.96 11.62 45.56
N ALA A 122 -2.53 12.84 45.50
CA ALA A 122 -3.14 13.37 44.28
C ALA A 122 -2.16 13.52 43.11
N ARG A 123 -0.88 13.79 43.40
CA ARG A 123 0.17 13.88 42.38
C ARG A 123 0.58 12.52 41.82
N ARG A 124 0.68 11.50 42.67
CA ARG A 124 1.24 10.18 42.29
C ARG A 124 0.17 9.17 41.88
N ASP A 125 -0.99 9.25 42.52
CA ASP A 125 -2.15 8.41 42.32
C ASP A 125 -3.47 9.18 42.44
N PRO A 126 -3.84 9.98 41.41
CA PRO A 126 -5.13 10.67 41.34
C PRO A 126 -6.37 9.78 41.60
N LEU A 127 -6.35 8.51 41.19
CA LEU A 127 -7.47 7.59 41.38
C LEU A 127 -7.69 7.23 42.86
N ALA A 128 -6.62 7.15 43.66
CA ALA A 128 -6.73 6.88 45.10
C ALA A 128 -7.55 7.96 45.83
N ILE A 129 -7.51 9.21 45.37
CA ILE A 129 -8.29 10.31 45.95
C ILE A 129 -9.80 10.04 45.88
N ALA A 130 -10.27 9.36 44.82
CA ALA A 130 -11.68 9.00 44.69
C ALA A 130 -12.11 7.87 45.64
N GLY A 131 -11.16 7.03 46.06
CA GLY A 131 -11.37 5.92 47.00
C GLY A 131 -11.46 6.36 48.47
N GLU A 132 -10.91 7.51 48.85
CA GLU A 132 -10.89 8.04 50.23
C GLU A 132 -12.24 8.64 50.71
N ARG A 133 -13.35 7.98 50.36
CA ARG A 133 -14.69 8.37 50.80
C ARG A 133 -14.82 8.26 52.32
N GLY A 134 -14.88 9.40 53.00
CA GLY A 134 -15.34 9.48 54.39
C GLY A 134 -14.50 10.31 55.35
N ARG A 135 -13.35 10.85 54.94
CA ARG A 135 -12.49 11.70 55.81
C ARG A 135 -12.51 13.19 55.48
N GLN A 136 -13.10 13.58 54.37
CA GLN A 136 -13.05 14.96 53.88
C GLN A 136 -14.27 15.73 54.40
N THR A 137 -14.06 16.58 55.41
CA THR A 137 -15.06 17.52 55.93
C THR A 137 -14.57 18.96 55.81
N GLY A 138 -15.49 19.90 55.59
CA GLY A 138 -15.14 21.32 55.45
C GLY A 138 -14.50 21.64 54.11
N VAL A 139 -13.53 22.56 54.10
CA VAL A 139 -12.96 23.18 52.88
C VAL A 139 -12.39 22.17 51.88
N VAL A 140 -11.83 21.05 52.35
CA VAL A 140 -11.27 19.99 51.49
C VAL A 140 -12.36 19.33 50.64
N ALA A 141 -13.56 19.13 51.19
CA ALA A 141 -14.68 18.52 50.46
C ALA A 141 -15.24 19.45 49.36
N ASP A 142 -15.14 20.77 49.54
CA ASP A 142 -15.51 21.75 48.52
C ASP A 142 -14.48 21.77 47.38
N ILE A 143 -13.18 21.75 47.72
CA ILE A 143 -12.09 21.69 46.74
C ILE A 143 -12.18 20.44 45.85
N VAL A 144 -12.49 19.28 46.44
CA VAL A 144 -12.70 18.03 45.69
C VAL A 144 -13.85 18.13 44.68
N ARG A 145 -14.93 18.83 45.06
CA ARG A 145 -16.11 19.01 44.20
C ARG A 145 -15.81 19.99 43.06
N GLU A 146 -15.09 21.06 43.35
CA GLU A 146 -14.76 22.11 42.37
C GLU A 146 -13.68 21.69 41.37
N SER A 147 -12.78 20.77 41.74
CA SER A 147 -11.76 20.25 40.80
C SER A 147 -12.32 19.28 39.77
N ALA A 148 -13.53 18.73 40.02
CA ALA A 148 -14.17 17.62 39.30
C ALA A 148 -13.37 16.30 39.31
N LEU A 149 -12.31 16.20 40.11
CA LEU A 149 -11.41 15.03 40.14
C LEU A 149 -12.17 13.75 40.50
N VAL A 150 -13.03 13.81 41.51
CA VAL A 150 -13.82 12.64 41.95
C VAL A 150 -14.86 12.24 40.92
N ASP A 151 -15.43 13.17 40.18
CA ASP A 151 -16.42 12.84 39.15
C ASP A 151 -15.77 12.16 37.95
N VAL A 152 -14.60 12.66 37.50
CA VAL A 152 -13.83 12.02 36.43
C VAL A 152 -13.32 10.64 36.87
N ALA A 153 -12.73 10.54 38.07
CA ALA A 153 -12.15 9.28 38.57
C ALA A 153 -13.20 8.19 38.85
N ARG A 154 -14.47 8.54 39.10
CA ARG A 154 -15.56 7.54 39.29
C ARG A 154 -15.87 6.73 38.05
N GLU A 155 -15.62 7.28 36.87
CA GLU A 155 -15.85 6.61 35.59
C GLU A 155 -14.64 5.78 35.14
N VAL A 156 -13.62 5.64 35.99
CA VAL A 156 -12.35 5.01 35.67
C VAL A 156 -12.09 3.84 36.62
N GLU A 157 -11.96 2.64 36.08
CA GLU A 157 -11.69 1.43 36.87
C GLU A 157 -10.23 1.33 37.31
N ASN A 158 -9.30 1.65 36.41
CA ASN A 158 -7.86 1.62 36.62
C ASN A 158 -7.15 2.53 35.59
N TYR A 159 -5.83 2.70 35.74
CA TYR A 159 -5.07 3.51 34.79
C TYR A 159 -5.02 2.89 33.39
N ASP A 160 -4.95 1.57 33.24
CA ASP A 160 -4.87 0.91 31.93
C ASP A 160 -6.08 1.25 31.04
N ALA A 161 -7.25 1.51 31.65
CA ALA A 161 -8.47 1.89 30.95
C ALA A 161 -8.50 3.34 30.42
N VAL A 162 -7.65 4.25 30.95
CA VAL A 162 -7.69 5.68 30.58
C VAL A 162 -6.35 6.27 30.17
N LEU A 163 -5.25 5.67 30.59
CA LEU A 163 -3.88 6.01 30.24
C LEU A 163 -3.32 4.95 29.29
N SER A 164 -4.06 4.62 28.23
CA SER A 164 -3.58 3.76 27.13
C SER A 164 -2.95 4.64 26.04
N PRO A 165 -1.61 4.76 25.96
CA PRO A 165 -0.97 5.64 25.01
C PRO A 165 -0.93 5.03 23.61
N THR A 166 -0.95 5.89 22.60
CA THR A 166 -0.37 5.50 21.30
C THR A 166 1.15 5.62 21.40
N VAL A 167 1.89 4.61 20.95
CA VAL A 167 3.35 4.49 21.12
C VAL A 167 4.06 4.52 19.77
N GLY A 168 5.22 5.15 19.68
CA GLY A 168 6.05 5.10 18.48
C GLY A 168 7.52 5.36 18.79
N LEU A 169 8.40 5.04 17.85
CA LEU A 169 9.79 5.50 17.90
C LEU A 169 9.85 7.01 17.66
N THR A 170 10.75 7.71 18.34
CA THR A 170 10.97 9.16 18.15
C THR A 170 11.30 9.51 16.69
N ILE A 171 12.01 8.63 15.98
CA ILE A 171 12.39 8.79 14.57
C ILE A 171 11.36 8.21 13.59
N GLY A 172 10.36 7.45 14.06
CA GLY A 172 9.45 6.72 13.18
C GLY A 172 8.40 7.62 12.51
N HIS A 173 8.05 8.74 13.14
CA HIS A 173 6.98 9.64 12.68
C HIS A 173 5.59 9.00 12.46
N TYR A 174 5.34 7.84 13.08
CA TYR A 174 4.03 7.21 13.21
C TYR A 174 3.82 6.81 14.67
N ARG A 175 2.58 6.43 15.01
CA ARG A 175 2.22 5.87 16.31
C ARG A 175 1.31 4.67 16.14
N ILE A 176 1.49 3.70 17.02
CA ILE A 176 0.70 2.48 17.11
C ILE A 176 -0.24 2.61 18.30
N ASP A 177 -1.51 2.36 18.08
CA ASP A 177 -2.48 2.15 19.14
C ASP A 177 -2.43 0.69 19.57
N PRO A 178 -1.96 0.36 20.78
CA PRO A 178 -1.88 -1.03 21.23
C PRO A 178 -3.26 -1.59 21.62
N THR A 179 -4.30 -0.76 21.69
CA THR A 179 -5.61 -1.19 22.16
C THR A 179 -6.37 -1.99 21.09
N ILE A 180 -6.92 -3.13 21.51
CA ILE A 180 -7.80 -3.95 20.70
C ILE A 180 -9.21 -3.82 21.29
N PRO A 181 -10.23 -3.41 20.51
CA PRO A 181 -11.59 -3.32 21.03
C PRO A 181 -12.09 -4.67 21.54
N GLY A 182 -12.83 -4.65 22.66
CA GLY A 182 -13.21 -5.88 23.39
C GLY A 182 -14.26 -6.74 22.71
N ASP A 183 -14.98 -6.23 21.71
CA ASP A 183 -16.02 -6.94 20.97
C ASP A 183 -15.48 -7.64 19.70
N THR A 184 -14.16 -7.79 19.58
CA THR A 184 -13.51 -8.31 18.37
C THR A 184 -13.21 -9.80 18.44
N ARG A 185 -13.21 -10.47 17.28
CA ARG A 185 -12.82 -11.88 17.15
C ARG A 185 -11.59 -11.99 16.27
N LEU A 186 -10.52 -12.59 16.80
CA LEU A 186 -9.31 -12.85 16.03
C LEU A 186 -9.61 -13.75 14.83
N ARG A 187 -9.16 -13.32 13.64
CA ARG A 187 -9.37 -13.99 12.36
C ARG A 187 -8.10 -14.66 11.84
N ASP A 188 -6.98 -13.96 11.85
CA ASP A 188 -5.69 -14.45 11.32
C ASP A 188 -4.51 -13.80 12.07
N VAL A 189 -3.38 -14.51 12.15
CA VAL A 189 -2.10 -14.02 12.72
C VAL A 189 -0.97 -14.39 11.78
N ARG A 190 -0.05 -13.46 11.53
CA ARG A 190 1.06 -13.66 10.60
C ARG A 190 2.30 -12.89 10.98
N SER A 191 3.46 -13.53 10.86
CA SER A 191 4.75 -12.86 10.89
C SER A 191 5.16 -12.41 9.49
N LEU A 192 5.67 -11.18 9.39
CA LEU A 192 6.19 -10.60 8.15
C LEU A 192 7.70 -10.77 8.07
N GLU A 193 8.25 -10.66 6.85
CA GLU A 193 9.70 -10.73 6.63
C GLU A 193 10.47 -9.62 7.34
N THR A 194 9.82 -8.50 7.63
CA THR A 194 10.39 -7.39 8.42
C THR A 194 10.56 -7.73 9.91
N GLY A 195 10.05 -8.88 10.37
CA GLY A 195 10.00 -9.27 11.78
C GLY A 195 8.78 -8.70 12.53
N SER A 196 7.97 -7.86 11.89
CA SER A 196 6.70 -7.37 12.41
C SER A 196 5.62 -8.48 12.40
N GLU A 197 4.62 -8.37 13.28
CA GLU A 197 3.48 -9.29 13.33
C GLU A 197 2.17 -8.58 12.96
N VAL A 198 1.30 -9.28 12.24
CA VAL A 198 -0.01 -8.81 11.82
C VAL A 198 -1.07 -9.68 12.45
N ARG A 199 -2.09 -9.05 13.03
CA ARG A 199 -3.27 -9.71 13.59
C ARG A 199 -4.52 -9.08 12.99
N THR A 200 -5.38 -9.89 12.35
CA THR A 200 -6.64 -9.40 11.79
C THR A 200 -7.82 -9.79 12.67
N TYR A 201 -8.79 -8.90 12.82
CA TYR A 201 -9.95 -9.12 13.69
C TYR A 201 -11.26 -8.79 13.00
N ASP A 202 -12.22 -9.70 13.11
CA ASP A 202 -13.62 -9.45 12.82
C ASP A 202 -14.21 -8.48 13.85
N ARG A 203 -14.95 -7.49 13.37
CA ARG A 203 -15.72 -6.56 14.21
C ARG A 203 -17.21 -6.76 13.93
N PRO A 204 -18.03 -7.19 14.91
CA PRO A 204 -19.46 -7.42 14.72
C PRO A 204 -20.22 -6.18 14.21
N ALA A 205 -19.80 -4.99 14.67
CA ALA A 205 -20.33 -3.71 14.24
C ALA A 205 -19.17 -2.79 13.82
N GLY A 206 -18.58 -3.03 12.65
CA GLY A 206 -17.55 -2.13 12.14
C GLY A 206 -16.77 -2.66 10.95
N VAL A 207 -15.72 -1.91 10.60
CA VAL A 207 -14.72 -2.34 9.62
C VAL A 207 -13.75 -3.30 10.32
N THR A 208 -13.42 -4.40 9.65
CA THR A 208 -12.40 -5.37 10.06
C THR A 208 -11.10 -4.65 10.43
N ALA A 209 -10.44 -5.12 11.49
CA ALA A 209 -9.22 -4.52 12.00
C ALA A 209 -7.98 -5.22 11.44
N TYR A 210 -6.95 -4.44 11.14
CA TYR A 210 -5.61 -4.91 10.82
C TYR A 210 -4.64 -4.34 11.85
N ALA A 211 -4.34 -5.09 12.90
CA ALA A 211 -3.38 -4.67 13.91
C ALA A 211 -1.97 -5.06 13.46
N LEU A 212 -1.08 -4.06 13.36
CA LEU A 212 0.33 -4.24 13.08
C LEU A 212 1.12 -4.02 14.38
N ASP A 213 1.87 -5.03 14.78
CA ASP A 213 2.84 -4.97 15.86
C ASP A 213 4.23 -4.87 15.22
N VAL A 214 4.75 -3.64 15.19
CA VAL A 214 6.01 -3.33 14.52
C VAL A 214 7.21 -3.82 15.32
N VAL A 215 8.19 -4.40 14.62
CA VAL A 215 9.46 -4.82 15.23
C VAL A 215 10.18 -3.65 15.95
N ASP A 216 10.01 -2.42 15.46
CA ASP A 216 10.50 -1.17 16.03
C ASP A 216 10.25 -1.03 17.54
N LEU A 217 9.09 -1.48 18.03
CA LEU A 217 8.70 -1.37 19.44
C LEU A 217 9.24 -2.50 20.31
N THR A 218 9.79 -3.55 19.70
CA THR A 218 10.35 -4.72 20.41
C THR A 218 11.84 -4.56 20.76
N LEU A 219 12.49 -3.54 20.20
CA LEU A 219 13.90 -3.24 20.42
C LEU A 219 14.21 -2.98 21.90
N SER A 220 15.45 -3.26 22.32
CA SER A 220 15.96 -2.88 23.64
C SER A 220 16.27 -1.38 23.72
N ALA A 221 16.42 -0.84 24.94
CA ALA A 221 16.79 0.55 25.14
C ALA A 221 18.17 0.88 24.52
N ALA A 222 19.11 -0.06 24.57
CA ALA A 222 20.44 0.10 23.97
C ALA A 222 20.37 0.16 22.44
N GLU A 223 19.59 -0.72 21.81
CA GLU A 223 19.36 -0.70 20.35
C GLU A 223 18.67 0.60 19.92
N ARG A 224 17.65 1.06 20.66
CA ARG A 224 17.01 2.35 20.38
C ARG A 224 17.97 3.53 20.51
N SER A 225 18.87 3.54 21.50
CA SER A 225 19.88 4.59 21.64
C SER A 225 20.79 4.65 20.41
N ARG A 226 21.29 3.50 19.96
CA ARG A 226 22.12 3.41 18.75
C ARG A 226 21.36 3.83 17.49
N LEU A 227 20.08 3.48 17.37
CA LEU A 227 19.26 3.96 16.26
C LEU A 227 19.13 5.49 16.22
N LEU A 228 18.96 6.14 17.38
CA LEU A 228 18.89 7.60 17.46
C LEU A 228 20.21 8.25 17.06
N GLU A 229 21.33 7.78 17.60
CA GLU A 229 22.67 8.28 17.27
C GLU A 229 23.00 8.04 15.78
N GLY A 230 22.64 6.86 15.26
CA GLY A 230 22.79 6.54 13.85
C GLY A 230 21.94 7.42 12.94
N HIS A 231 20.69 7.68 13.33
CA HIS A 231 19.79 8.59 12.62
C HIS A 231 20.34 10.02 12.59
N GLU A 232 20.86 10.52 13.72
CA GLU A 232 21.52 11.83 13.79
C GLU A 232 22.74 11.90 12.88
N ALA A 233 23.59 10.87 12.87
CA ALA A 233 24.74 10.80 11.96
C ALA A 233 24.35 10.84 10.47
N VAL A 234 23.23 10.24 10.08
CA VAL A 234 22.68 10.36 8.72
C VAL A 234 22.16 11.77 8.47
N ALA A 235 21.41 12.35 9.41
CA ALA A 235 20.81 13.67 9.28
C ALA A 235 21.85 14.80 9.16
N GLU A 236 22.95 14.70 9.89
CA GLU A 236 24.08 15.64 9.83
C GLU A 236 25.00 15.41 8.61
N GLY A 237 24.77 14.35 7.84
CA GLY A 237 25.60 13.99 6.68
C GLY A 237 26.96 13.43 7.05
N ALA A 238 27.16 12.97 8.29
CA ALA A 238 28.39 12.29 8.72
C ALA A 238 28.58 10.95 8.00
N VAL A 239 27.48 10.34 7.55
CA VAL A 239 27.45 9.20 6.63
C VAL A 239 26.43 9.46 5.51
N GLY A 240 26.67 8.96 4.30
CA GLY A 240 25.78 9.15 3.15
C GLY A 240 25.97 8.09 2.08
N GLY A 241 25.13 8.06 1.03
CA GLY A 241 25.13 7.04 -0.03
C GLY A 241 24.27 5.80 0.28
N GLU A 242 24.23 4.82 -0.62
CA GLU A 242 23.32 3.64 -0.56
C GLU A 242 23.41 2.81 0.73
N ARG A 243 24.55 2.85 1.42
CA ARG A 243 24.77 2.13 2.70
C ARG A 243 24.87 3.08 3.90
N ALA A 244 24.18 4.23 3.84
CA ALA A 244 24.23 5.23 4.91
C ALA A 244 23.78 4.65 6.26
N ALA A 245 22.65 3.93 6.29
CA ALA A 245 22.12 3.32 7.51
C ALA A 245 23.09 2.30 8.13
N SER A 246 23.58 1.34 7.34
CA SER A 246 24.58 0.36 7.80
C SER A 246 25.84 1.03 8.36
N ARG A 247 26.39 2.03 7.66
CA ARG A 247 27.55 2.79 8.14
C ARG A 247 27.27 3.61 9.40
N ALA A 248 26.06 4.13 9.55
CA ALA A 248 25.65 4.83 10.76
C ALA A 248 25.64 3.89 11.96
N ILE A 249 25.04 2.70 11.82
CA ILE A 249 25.00 1.71 12.90
C ILE A 249 26.40 1.19 13.24
N ASP A 250 27.23 0.88 12.23
CA ASP A 250 28.62 0.45 12.44
C ASP A 250 29.45 1.51 13.19
N ARG A 251 29.13 2.80 13.02
CA ARG A 251 29.86 3.90 13.67
C ARG A 251 29.55 4.01 15.17
N VAL A 252 28.33 3.68 15.58
CA VAL A 252 27.83 3.85 16.95
C VAL A 252 27.80 2.54 17.73
N SER A 253 28.16 1.44 17.09
CA SER A 253 28.18 0.10 17.68
C SER A 253 29.63 -0.33 17.97
N ASP A 254 29.85 -0.97 19.12
CA ASP A 254 31.14 -1.59 19.47
C ASP A 254 31.38 -2.96 18.76
N GLY A 255 30.57 -3.29 17.74
CA GLY A 255 30.58 -4.55 16.99
C GLY A 255 29.88 -4.40 15.64
N PRO A 256 29.89 -5.44 14.77
CA PRO A 256 29.25 -5.37 13.46
C PRO A 256 27.75 -5.08 13.61
N ALA A 257 27.22 -4.16 12.79
CA ALA A 257 25.82 -3.78 12.84
C ALA A 257 24.89 -4.99 12.78
N GLY A 258 23.92 -5.04 13.70
CA GLY A 258 22.81 -5.98 13.58
C GLY A 258 22.02 -5.69 12.31
N SER A 259 21.62 -6.75 11.58
CA SER A 259 20.79 -6.58 10.37
C SER A 259 19.50 -5.83 10.69
N LEU A 260 18.86 -6.15 11.82
CA LEU A 260 17.61 -5.52 12.25
C LEU A 260 17.73 -4.01 12.50
N GLU A 261 18.76 -3.54 13.23
CA GLU A 261 18.95 -2.10 13.47
C GLU A 261 19.21 -1.36 12.14
N THR A 262 19.96 -2.00 11.23
CA THR A 262 20.20 -1.47 9.89
C THR A 262 18.90 -1.35 9.09
N ASP A 263 18.06 -2.39 9.12
CA ASP A 263 16.78 -2.42 8.39
C ASP A 263 15.81 -1.37 8.95
N VAL A 264 15.71 -1.26 10.29
CA VAL A 264 14.87 -0.24 10.95
C VAL A 264 15.39 1.18 10.65
N LEU A 265 16.70 1.40 10.65
CA LEU A 265 17.25 2.71 10.32
C LEU A 265 17.04 3.04 8.83
N THR A 266 17.21 2.07 7.93
CA THR A 266 16.95 2.22 6.49
C THR A 266 15.50 2.62 6.25
N LYS A 267 14.56 1.89 6.87
CA LYS A 267 13.12 2.17 6.86
C LYS A 267 12.79 3.63 7.19
N HIS A 268 13.44 4.22 8.20
CA HIS A 268 13.17 5.60 8.65
C HIS A 268 14.01 6.68 7.97
N THR A 269 15.09 6.33 7.26
CA THR A 269 16.01 7.30 6.66
C THR A 269 15.98 7.34 5.13
N SER A 270 16.05 6.22 4.43
CA SER A 270 15.95 6.14 2.95
C SER A 270 14.60 5.64 2.48
N GLY A 271 13.95 4.77 3.26
CA GLY A 271 12.66 4.16 2.93
C GLY A 271 11.44 5.06 3.14
N TYR A 272 10.28 4.40 3.07
CA TYR A 272 8.94 4.98 3.20
C TYR A 272 8.33 4.80 4.60
N GLY A 273 9.15 4.49 5.61
CA GLY A 273 8.73 4.34 7.00
C GLY A 273 7.80 3.15 7.20
N ILE A 274 6.66 3.36 7.85
CA ILE A 274 5.72 2.28 8.19
C ILE A 274 5.10 1.56 6.98
N LEU A 275 5.18 2.16 5.78
CA LEU A 275 4.72 1.52 4.56
C LEU A 275 5.58 0.29 4.18
N GLU A 276 6.86 0.27 4.58
CA GLU A 276 7.75 -0.88 4.36
C GLU A 276 7.23 -2.14 5.05
N ASP A 277 6.70 -2.03 6.28
CA ASP A 277 6.07 -3.16 6.98
C ASP A 277 4.72 -3.52 6.39
N LEU A 278 3.90 -2.53 6.04
CA LEU A 278 2.56 -2.81 5.50
C LEU A 278 2.65 -3.56 4.17
N PHE A 279 3.47 -3.10 3.24
CA PHE A 279 3.66 -3.77 1.95
C PHE A 279 4.56 -5.02 2.02
N ALA A 280 5.08 -5.38 3.19
CA ALA A 280 5.69 -6.70 3.39
C ALA A 280 4.64 -7.80 3.57
N ASP A 281 3.35 -7.47 3.78
CA ASP A 281 2.26 -8.45 3.69
C ASP A 281 1.87 -8.67 2.22
N PRO A 282 2.11 -9.86 1.62
CA PRO A 282 1.81 -10.12 0.21
C PRO A 282 0.32 -10.13 -0.13
N ARG A 283 -0.58 -10.06 0.87
CA ARG A 283 -2.03 -9.93 0.66
C ARG A 283 -2.50 -8.49 0.55
N LEU A 284 -1.64 -7.53 0.89
CA LEU A 284 -1.99 -6.12 0.93
C LEU A 284 -1.84 -5.48 -0.46
N SER A 285 -2.94 -4.93 -0.98
CA SER A 285 -2.95 -4.27 -2.29
C SER A 285 -2.93 -2.74 -2.22
N ASP A 286 -3.45 -2.15 -1.14
CA ASP A 286 -3.57 -0.70 -1.02
C ASP A 286 -3.35 -0.23 0.42
N VAL A 287 -2.69 0.93 0.57
CA VAL A 287 -2.62 1.70 1.82
C VAL A 287 -3.13 3.12 1.57
N TYR A 288 -4.07 3.56 2.40
CA TYR A 288 -4.67 4.89 2.35
C TYR A 288 -4.25 5.70 3.58
N VAL A 289 -3.66 6.86 3.31
CA VAL A 289 -3.34 7.91 4.28
C VAL A 289 -4.40 8.99 4.16
N THR A 290 -5.38 9.00 5.06
CA THR A 290 -6.48 9.96 5.02
C THR A 290 -6.19 11.20 5.87
N SER A 291 -6.30 12.39 5.27
CA SER A 291 -6.21 13.66 5.99
C SER A 291 -7.49 13.92 6.80
N PRO A 292 -7.42 14.50 8.01
CA PRO A 292 -6.21 14.81 8.78
C PRO A 292 -5.56 13.55 9.37
N VAL A 293 -4.27 13.34 9.07
CA VAL A 293 -3.55 12.09 9.38
C VAL A 293 -3.48 11.75 10.87
N ALA A 294 -3.45 12.75 11.74
CA ALA A 294 -3.34 12.55 13.19
C ALA A 294 -4.65 12.11 13.87
N ARG A 295 -5.77 12.09 13.12
CA ARG A 295 -7.11 11.71 13.58
C ARG A 295 -7.63 10.44 12.90
N ASN A 296 -7.02 10.04 11.80
CA ASN A 296 -7.44 8.87 11.03
C ASN A 296 -6.34 7.82 11.08
N PRO A 297 -6.64 6.56 11.46
CA PRO A 297 -5.68 5.50 11.25
C PRO A 297 -5.45 5.30 9.75
N LEU A 298 -4.33 4.69 9.42
CA LEU A 298 -4.14 4.17 8.07
C LEU A 298 -5.23 3.15 7.77
N ARG A 299 -5.65 3.10 6.52
CA ARG A 299 -6.56 2.05 6.04
C ARG A 299 -5.84 1.22 5.01
N VAL A 300 -6.09 -0.08 5.05
CA VAL A 300 -5.46 -1.02 4.13
C VAL A 300 -6.52 -1.81 3.36
N VAL A 301 -6.14 -2.38 2.23
CA VAL A 301 -6.95 -3.36 1.53
C VAL A 301 -6.17 -4.66 1.48
N VAL A 302 -6.72 -5.71 2.09
CA VAL A 302 -6.11 -7.04 2.19
C VAL A 302 -7.06 -8.03 1.52
N ASP A 303 -6.60 -8.74 0.50
CA ASP A 303 -7.44 -9.61 -0.35
C ASP A 303 -8.71 -8.94 -0.91
N GLY A 304 -8.66 -7.62 -1.13
CA GLY A 304 -9.81 -6.83 -1.60
C GLY A 304 -10.82 -6.43 -0.52
N GLU A 305 -10.57 -6.76 0.75
CA GLU A 305 -11.35 -6.26 1.89
C GLU A 305 -10.68 -5.04 2.51
N SER A 306 -11.43 -3.95 2.70
CA SER A 306 -10.92 -2.76 3.37
C SER A 306 -10.89 -2.95 4.88
N MET A 307 -9.74 -2.69 5.50
CA MET A 307 -9.51 -2.81 6.94
C MET A 307 -8.97 -1.51 7.53
N ALA A 308 -9.29 -1.23 8.79
CA ALA A 308 -8.71 -0.12 9.54
C ALA A 308 -7.52 -0.61 10.35
N THR A 309 -6.40 0.11 10.32
CA THR A 309 -5.23 -0.28 11.10
C THR A 309 -5.21 0.34 12.50
N ASN A 310 -4.28 -0.10 13.33
CA ASN A 310 -3.91 0.56 14.57
C ASN A 310 -2.79 1.61 14.40
N VAL A 311 -2.43 1.94 13.16
CA VAL A 311 -1.30 2.81 12.82
C VAL A 311 -1.80 4.22 12.50
N TYR A 312 -1.20 5.24 13.10
CA TYR A 312 -1.48 6.65 12.84
C TYR A 312 -0.20 7.37 12.40
N LEU A 313 -0.24 8.09 11.28
CA LEU A 313 0.87 8.96 10.91
C LEU A 313 0.83 10.27 11.72
N THR A 314 2.00 10.76 12.10
CA THR A 314 2.10 12.12 12.65
C THR A 314 2.04 13.15 11.52
N ALA A 315 1.77 14.41 11.85
CA ALA A 315 1.81 15.50 10.87
C ALA A 315 3.21 15.67 10.27
N GLU A 316 4.27 15.41 11.03
CA GLU A 316 5.65 15.37 10.55
C GLU A 316 5.86 14.18 9.61
N GLY A 317 5.34 13.00 9.96
CA GLY A 317 5.43 11.80 9.12
C GLY A 317 4.77 12.00 7.76
N ALA A 318 3.59 12.61 7.70
CA ALA A 318 2.95 12.92 6.43
C ALA A 318 3.76 13.93 5.59
N ARG A 319 4.42 14.91 6.22
CA ARG A 319 5.32 15.85 5.52
C ARG A 319 6.61 15.16 5.05
N ALA A 320 7.19 14.27 5.86
CA ALA A 320 8.36 13.48 5.52
C ALA A 320 8.06 12.58 4.31
N LEU A 321 6.90 11.91 4.33
CA LEU A 321 6.40 11.09 3.23
C LEU A 321 6.18 11.93 1.96
N ALA A 322 5.56 13.11 2.06
CA ALA A 322 5.42 14.03 0.93
C ALA A 322 6.77 14.48 0.36
N SER A 323 7.73 14.77 1.23
CA SER A 323 9.09 15.12 0.82
C SER A 323 9.81 13.95 0.14
N ARG A 324 9.60 12.71 0.62
CA ARG A 324 10.11 11.49 0.00
C ARG A 324 9.54 11.31 -1.41
N VAL A 325 8.22 11.33 -1.55
CA VAL A 325 7.54 11.16 -2.84
C VAL A 325 8.09 12.13 -3.88
N ARG A 326 8.23 13.41 -3.53
CA ARG A 326 8.86 14.42 -4.41
C ARG A 326 10.27 14.05 -4.84
N ARG A 327 11.13 13.66 -3.89
CA ARG A 327 12.53 13.35 -4.17
C ARG A 327 12.68 12.11 -5.06
N THR A 328 11.91 11.07 -4.80
CA THR A 328 12.03 9.79 -5.52
C THR A 328 11.32 9.82 -6.87
N SER A 329 10.23 10.58 -7.00
CA SER A 329 9.47 10.66 -8.26
C SER A 329 9.90 11.81 -9.16
N GLY A 330 10.70 12.76 -8.64
CA GLY A 330 11.03 14.01 -9.33
C GLY A 330 9.85 14.98 -9.47
N ARG A 331 8.63 14.61 -9.04
CA ARG A 331 7.43 15.43 -9.30
C ARG A 331 7.22 16.51 -8.24
N ALA A 332 6.75 17.68 -8.66
CA ALA A 332 6.35 18.74 -7.76
C ALA A 332 5.13 18.31 -6.91
N PHE A 333 5.18 18.59 -5.61
CA PHE A 333 4.05 18.40 -4.70
C PHE A 333 4.10 19.46 -3.59
N SER A 334 3.20 20.44 -3.67
CA SER A 334 3.20 21.63 -2.81
C SER A 334 1.83 22.29 -2.83
N ARG A 335 1.64 23.40 -2.11
CA ARG A 335 0.40 24.19 -2.24
C ARG A 335 0.14 24.71 -3.64
N ALA A 336 1.19 24.97 -4.41
CA ALA A 336 1.07 25.43 -5.81
C ALA A 336 0.76 24.28 -6.77
N ASN A 337 1.23 23.06 -6.46
CA ASN A 337 0.95 21.83 -7.20
C ASN A 337 0.37 20.80 -6.21
N PRO A 338 -0.92 20.94 -5.83
CA PRO A 338 -1.49 20.25 -4.67
C PRO A 338 -1.82 18.78 -4.91
N THR A 339 -1.51 18.26 -6.09
CA THR A 339 -1.76 16.87 -6.49
C THR A 339 -0.47 16.26 -7.05
N VAL A 340 -0.25 14.98 -6.76
CA VAL A 340 0.86 14.21 -7.34
C VAL A 340 0.35 12.83 -7.74
N ASP A 341 0.75 12.35 -8.92
CA ASP A 341 0.61 10.95 -9.33
C ASP A 341 2.02 10.46 -9.66
N ALA A 342 2.49 9.43 -8.99
CA ALA A 342 3.88 9.01 -9.03
C ALA A 342 4.02 7.50 -8.84
N THR A 343 5.24 7.02 -8.99
CA THR A 343 5.60 5.63 -8.75
C THR A 343 6.82 5.59 -7.84
N ALA A 344 6.86 4.62 -6.94
CA ALA A 344 7.98 4.40 -6.05
C ALA A 344 8.28 2.90 -5.94
N VAL A 345 9.52 2.59 -5.59
CA VAL A 345 9.95 1.24 -5.20
C VAL A 345 10.35 1.34 -3.73
N LEU A 346 9.76 0.48 -2.92
CA LEU A 346 10.04 0.35 -1.50
C LEU A 346 11.36 -0.40 -1.27
N GLU A 347 11.92 -0.31 -0.06
CA GLU A 347 13.19 -0.99 0.27
C GLU A 347 13.00 -2.52 0.27
N ASN A 348 11.79 -2.99 0.57
CA ASN A 348 11.40 -4.40 0.43
C ASN A 348 11.22 -4.86 -1.04
N GLY A 349 11.43 -3.98 -2.03
CA GLY A 349 11.30 -4.27 -3.46
C GLY A 349 9.89 -4.12 -4.03
N ALA A 350 8.87 -3.89 -3.19
CA ALA A 350 7.51 -3.69 -3.66
C ALA A 350 7.40 -2.38 -4.48
N GLY A 351 6.88 -2.49 -5.69
CA GLY A 351 6.51 -1.34 -6.49
C GLY A 351 5.19 -0.76 -6.01
N VAL A 352 5.07 0.56 -5.89
CA VAL A 352 3.81 1.22 -5.53
C VAL A 352 3.51 2.40 -6.45
N ARG A 353 2.23 2.58 -6.80
CA ARG A 353 1.70 3.81 -7.38
C ARG A 353 1.23 4.71 -6.25
N VAL A 354 1.61 5.96 -6.31
CA VAL A 354 1.32 6.96 -5.28
C VAL A 354 0.44 8.04 -5.89
N ALA A 355 -0.78 8.17 -5.41
CA ALA A 355 -1.60 9.35 -5.66
C ALA A 355 -1.65 10.19 -4.38
N GLY A 356 -1.23 11.43 -4.44
CA GLY A 356 -1.16 12.33 -3.29
C GLY A 356 -1.95 13.61 -3.50
N VAL A 357 -2.56 14.11 -2.44
CA VAL A 357 -3.22 15.42 -2.41
C VAL A 357 -2.81 16.19 -1.15
N THR A 358 -2.78 17.51 -1.25
CA THR A 358 -2.50 18.41 -0.12
C THR A 358 -3.32 19.69 -0.23
N ASP A 359 -3.15 20.62 0.71
CA ASP A 359 -3.80 21.92 0.72
C ASP A 359 -3.56 22.68 -0.60
N PRO A 360 -4.59 23.34 -1.19
CA PRO A 360 -5.94 23.54 -0.67
C PRO A 360 -6.95 22.45 -1.09
N VAL A 361 -6.53 21.40 -1.79
CA VAL A 361 -7.42 20.33 -2.29
C VAL A 361 -7.93 19.43 -1.15
N ALA A 362 -7.15 19.31 -0.06
CA ALA A 362 -7.51 18.58 1.14
C ALA A 362 -7.03 19.32 2.40
N ASP A 363 -7.57 18.97 3.57
CA ASP A 363 -7.24 19.54 4.89
C ASP A 363 -5.85 19.09 5.43
N GLY A 364 -4.87 18.94 4.54
CA GLY A 364 -3.54 18.40 4.81
C GLY A 364 -3.14 17.32 3.81
N VAL A 365 -1.96 16.75 4.03
CA VAL A 365 -1.40 15.71 3.16
C VAL A 365 -2.21 14.42 3.30
N ALA A 366 -2.62 13.86 2.16
CA ALA A 366 -3.24 12.55 2.04
C ALA A 366 -2.64 11.80 0.85
N PHE A 367 -2.63 10.46 0.94
CA PHE A 367 -2.10 9.59 -0.10
C PHE A 367 -2.95 8.33 -0.26
N ALA A 368 -2.94 7.80 -1.48
CA ALA A 368 -3.27 6.42 -1.79
C ALA A 368 -2.03 5.76 -2.39
N PHE A 369 -1.48 4.78 -1.68
CA PHE A 369 -0.45 3.88 -2.17
C PHE A 369 -1.13 2.61 -2.66
N ARG A 370 -0.89 2.25 -3.90
CA ARG A 370 -1.40 1.00 -4.48
C ARG A 370 -0.23 0.16 -4.89
N GLU A 371 -0.20 -1.07 -4.42
CA GLU A 371 0.75 -2.05 -4.90
C GLU A 371 0.67 -2.08 -6.42
N ARG A 372 1.81 -1.83 -7.04
CA ARG A 372 2.03 -2.22 -8.42
C ARG A 372 2.43 -3.66 -8.34
N THR A 373 1.52 -4.53 -8.77
CA THR A 373 1.97 -5.86 -9.11
C THR A 373 3.10 -5.70 -10.12
N ASP A 374 4.27 -6.22 -9.77
CA ASP A 374 5.45 -6.24 -10.60
C ASP A 374 5.08 -7.11 -11.81
N ASP A 375 4.43 -6.50 -12.82
CA ASP A 375 3.72 -7.19 -13.90
C ASP A 375 4.74 -7.78 -14.89
N ARG A 376 5.53 -8.74 -14.39
CA ARG A 376 6.24 -9.77 -15.16
C ARG A 376 5.29 -10.83 -15.69
N PHE A 377 3.97 -10.61 -15.59
CA PHE A 377 2.99 -11.48 -16.21
C PHE A 377 3.31 -11.62 -17.70
N THR A 378 3.35 -12.87 -18.12
CA THR A 378 3.42 -13.24 -19.51
C THR A 378 2.13 -13.92 -19.91
N LEU A 379 1.91 -14.10 -21.20
CA LEU A 379 0.69 -14.73 -21.68
C LEU A 379 0.53 -16.17 -21.15
N PRO A 380 1.58 -17.03 -21.07
CA PRO A 380 1.54 -18.30 -20.35
C PRO A 380 1.17 -18.19 -18.87
N GLU A 381 1.60 -17.15 -18.16
CA GLU A 381 1.20 -16.97 -16.75
C GLU A 381 -0.31 -16.69 -16.62
N LEU A 382 -0.88 -15.91 -17.53
CA LEU A 382 -2.33 -15.67 -17.58
C LEU A 382 -3.12 -16.93 -17.94
N VAL A 383 -2.53 -17.86 -18.69
CA VAL A 383 -3.08 -19.19 -18.93
C VAL A 383 -2.99 -20.04 -17.66
N ALA A 384 -1.84 -20.07 -16.99
CA ALA A 384 -1.60 -20.84 -15.77
C ALA A 384 -2.54 -20.43 -14.63
N ASN A 385 -2.79 -19.14 -14.44
CA ASN A 385 -3.69 -18.63 -13.41
C ASN A 385 -5.19 -18.60 -13.82
N GLY A 386 -5.50 -19.07 -15.04
CA GLY A 386 -6.86 -19.18 -15.57
C GLY A 386 -7.53 -17.83 -15.88
N THR A 387 -6.78 -16.74 -16.00
CA THR A 387 -7.33 -15.44 -16.44
C THR A 387 -7.72 -15.49 -17.91
N VAL A 388 -6.89 -16.12 -18.75
CA VAL A 388 -7.11 -16.28 -20.19
C VAL A 388 -6.92 -17.75 -20.56
N PRO A 389 -7.93 -18.47 -21.08
CA PRO A 389 -7.74 -19.83 -21.56
C PRO A 389 -6.73 -19.90 -22.72
N ALA A 390 -6.09 -21.06 -22.94
CA ALA A 390 -5.01 -21.19 -23.92
C ALA A 390 -5.43 -20.85 -25.37
N ALA A 391 -6.63 -21.22 -25.78
CA ALA A 391 -7.14 -20.95 -27.14
C ALA A 391 -7.33 -19.44 -27.44
N PRO A 392 -8.07 -18.66 -26.63
CA PRO A 392 -8.15 -17.21 -26.84
C PRO A 392 -6.80 -16.50 -26.63
N ALA A 393 -5.93 -17.00 -25.73
CA ALA A 393 -4.56 -16.49 -25.61
C ALA A 393 -3.78 -16.68 -26.92
N ALA A 394 -3.85 -17.87 -27.52
CA ALA A 394 -3.22 -18.16 -28.80
C ALA A 394 -3.74 -17.27 -29.93
N PHE A 395 -5.05 -17.00 -29.96
CA PHE A 395 -5.64 -16.06 -30.90
C PHE A 395 -5.06 -14.65 -30.76
N LEU A 396 -5.01 -14.10 -29.54
CA LEU A 396 -4.44 -12.77 -29.30
C LEU A 396 -2.95 -12.72 -29.64
N SER A 397 -2.20 -13.77 -29.32
CA SER A 397 -0.77 -13.89 -29.64
C SER A 397 -0.54 -13.87 -31.15
N VAL A 398 -1.27 -14.67 -31.94
CA VAL A 398 -1.17 -14.68 -33.40
C VAL A 398 -1.65 -13.36 -34.02
N ALA A 399 -2.74 -12.77 -33.51
CA ALA A 399 -3.24 -11.49 -34.00
C ALA A 399 -2.19 -10.37 -33.82
N VAL A 400 -1.56 -10.29 -32.65
CA VAL A 400 -0.52 -9.28 -32.35
C VAL A 400 0.75 -9.53 -33.16
N GLU A 401 1.19 -10.78 -33.27
CA GLU A 401 2.34 -11.17 -34.11
C GLU A 401 2.13 -10.78 -35.57
N ARG A 402 0.89 -10.85 -36.04
CA ARG A 402 0.46 -10.51 -37.41
C ARG A 402 -0.14 -9.11 -37.52
N ASN A 403 0.30 -8.19 -36.66
CA ASN A 403 0.07 -6.75 -36.80
C ASN A 403 -1.39 -6.28 -36.68
N ALA A 404 -2.27 -7.06 -36.02
CA ALA A 404 -3.64 -6.62 -35.77
C ALA A 404 -3.69 -5.38 -34.87
N ALA A 405 -4.62 -4.47 -35.18
CA ALA A 405 -4.96 -3.33 -34.35
C ALA A 405 -5.99 -3.72 -33.28
N GLY A 406 -5.57 -3.82 -32.02
CA GLY A 406 -6.39 -4.35 -30.93
C GLY A 406 -6.57 -3.40 -29.75
N LEU A 407 -7.80 -3.32 -29.22
CA LEU A 407 -8.08 -2.62 -27.98
C LEU A 407 -8.45 -3.59 -26.85
N ILE A 408 -7.88 -3.34 -25.67
CA ILE A 408 -8.15 -4.13 -24.47
C ILE A 408 -9.11 -3.33 -23.59
N ALA A 409 -10.32 -3.85 -23.45
CA ALA A 409 -11.42 -3.21 -22.73
C ALA A 409 -11.65 -3.83 -21.34
N GLY A 410 -12.39 -3.13 -20.49
CA GLY A 410 -12.74 -3.55 -19.14
C GLY A 410 -12.89 -2.39 -18.15
N THR A 411 -13.49 -2.68 -17.00
CA THR A 411 -13.65 -1.71 -15.90
C THR A 411 -12.32 -1.45 -15.17
N ARG A 412 -12.33 -0.51 -14.21
CA ARG A 412 -11.14 -0.19 -13.41
C ARG A 412 -10.68 -1.42 -12.59
N GLY A 413 -9.40 -1.76 -12.69
CA GLY A 413 -8.82 -2.90 -11.98
C GLY A 413 -9.17 -4.27 -12.58
N ALA A 414 -9.78 -4.32 -13.77
CA ALA A 414 -10.11 -5.57 -14.45
C ALA A 414 -8.88 -6.35 -14.97
N GLY A 415 -7.72 -5.69 -15.10
CA GLY A 415 -6.48 -6.30 -15.63
C GLY A 415 -6.17 -5.94 -17.09
N LYS A 416 -6.71 -4.83 -17.60
CA LYS A 416 -6.48 -4.35 -18.98
C LYS A 416 -4.99 -4.17 -19.28
N THR A 417 -4.31 -3.36 -18.47
CA THR A 417 -2.89 -3.04 -18.64
C THR A 417 -2.03 -4.29 -18.51
N THR A 418 -2.38 -5.20 -17.60
CA THR A 418 -1.70 -6.49 -17.44
C THR A 418 -1.81 -7.33 -18.71
N LEU A 419 -3.01 -7.53 -19.28
CA LEU A 419 -3.19 -8.25 -20.54
C LEU A 419 -2.41 -7.58 -21.68
N LEU A 420 -2.53 -6.26 -21.83
CA LEU A 420 -1.76 -5.49 -22.82
C LEU A 420 -0.25 -5.73 -22.66
N GLY A 421 0.28 -5.63 -21.44
CA GLY A 421 1.69 -5.87 -21.14
C GLY A 421 2.17 -7.26 -21.53
N THR A 422 1.33 -8.29 -21.32
CA THR A 422 1.66 -9.66 -21.74
C THR A 422 1.73 -9.81 -23.26
N LEU A 423 0.86 -9.12 -24.00
CA LEU A 423 0.82 -9.16 -25.46
C LEU A 423 2.04 -8.48 -26.09
N LEU A 424 2.71 -7.57 -25.39
CA LEU A 424 3.94 -6.94 -25.90
C LEU A 424 5.10 -7.94 -26.07
N TYR A 425 5.09 -9.07 -25.35
CA TYR A 425 6.06 -10.15 -25.56
C TYR A 425 5.81 -10.94 -26.86
N GLU A 426 4.59 -10.89 -27.38
CA GLU A 426 4.15 -11.60 -28.58
C GLU A 426 4.40 -10.81 -29.87
N LEU A 427 4.74 -9.52 -29.78
CA LEU A 427 5.25 -8.76 -30.92
C LEU A 427 6.52 -9.43 -31.48
N PRO A 428 6.77 -9.35 -32.80
CA PRO A 428 8.02 -9.82 -33.38
C PRO A 428 9.23 -9.14 -32.69
N PRO A 429 10.29 -9.88 -32.28
CA PRO A 429 11.50 -9.34 -31.62
C PRO A 429 12.13 -8.10 -32.25
N GLU A 430 12.12 -8.02 -33.57
CA GLU A 430 12.61 -6.92 -34.38
C GLU A 430 11.70 -5.68 -34.39
N THR A 431 10.45 -5.81 -33.93
CA THR A 431 9.49 -4.71 -33.88
C THR A 431 9.88 -3.70 -32.80
N ARG A 432 10.25 -2.49 -33.23
CA ARG A 432 10.40 -1.35 -32.33
C ARG A 432 9.05 -1.01 -31.72
N THR A 433 8.98 -0.89 -30.40
CA THR A 433 7.74 -0.53 -29.70
C THR A 433 7.88 0.86 -29.10
N VAL A 434 6.99 1.78 -29.46
CA VAL A 434 6.86 3.10 -28.83
C VAL A 434 5.59 3.10 -27.99
N LEU A 435 5.74 3.41 -26.72
CA LEU A 435 4.71 3.22 -25.72
C LEU A 435 4.39 4.54 -25.02
N LEU A 436 3.11 4.85 -24.86
CA LEU A 436 2.62 6.09 -24.29
C LEU A 436 1.86 5.82 -23.01
N GLU A 437 2.32 6.38 -21.91
CA GLU A 437 1.69 6.23 -20.59
C GLU A 437 1.79 7.52 -19.78
N ASP A 438 0.74 7.86 -19.03
CA ASP A 438 0.83 8.96 -18.07
C ASP A 438 1.55 8.55 -16.79
N THR A 439 1.26 7.33 -16.34
CA THR A 439 1.90 6.67 -15.22
C THR A 439 2.51 5.38 -15.76
N PRO A 440 3.82 5.13 -15.57
CA PRO A 440 4.44 3.91 -16.06
C PRO A 440 3.73 2.69 -15.47
N GLU A 441 3.09 1.82 -16.25
CA GLU A 441 2.44 0.60 -15.76
C GLU A 441 2.93 -0.64 -16.53
N LEU A 442 3.16 -0.49 -17.82
CA LEU A 442 3.61 -1.55 -18.72
C LEU A 442 5.08 -1.98 -18.45
N PRO A 443 5.43 -3.25 -18.76
CA PRO A 443 6.68 -3.88 -18.30
C PRO A 443 7.91 -3.54 -19.15
N VAL A 444 8.17 -2.25 -19.38
CA VAL A 444 9.24 -1.76 -20.26
C VAL A 444 10.61 -2.32 -19.88
N ALA A 445 10.97 -2.28 -18.59
CA ALA A 445 12.27 -2.78 -18.12
C ALA A 445 12.39 -4.31 -18.31
N ALA A 446 11.32 -5.06 -18.05
CA ALA A 446 11.32 -6.52 -18.24
C ALA A 446 11.41 -6.89 -19.73
N LEU A 447 10.74 -6.16 -20.62
CA LEU A 447 10.86 -6.32 -22.08
C LEU A 447 12.30 -6.02 -22.56
N GLN A 448 12.88 -4.91 -22.12
CA GLN A 448 14.26 -4.53 -22.45
C GLN A 448 15.27 -5.56 -21.93
N SER A 449 15.03 -6.17 -20.76
CA SER A 449 15.91 -7.19 -20.18
C SER A 449 16.00 -8.48 -21.02
N VAL A 450 15.02 -8.73 -21.87
CA VAL A 450 14.98 -9.86 -22.81
C VAL A 450 15.24 -9.42 -24.26
N GLY A 451 15.89 -8.27 -24.44
CA GLY A 451 16.39 -7.81 -25.74
C GLY A 451 15.37 -7.09 -26.63
N ARG A 452 14.19 -6.72 -26.11
CA ARG A 452 13.17 -5.98 -26.90
C ARG A 452 13.50 -4.49 -26.99
N ASN A 453 13.30 -3.91 -28.17
CA ASN A 453 13.48 -2.48 -28.42
C ASN A 453 12.23 -1.67 -28.07
N VAL A 454 12.10 -1.30 -26.79
CA VAL A 454 10.93 -0.57 -26.27
C VAL A 454 11.33 0.83 -25.79
N GLN A 455 10.65 1.85 -26.30
CA GLN A 455 10.79 3.24 -25.89
C GLN A 455 9.49 3.74 -25.25
N ALA A 456 9.53 4.05 -23.96
CA ALA A 456 8.41 4.71 -23.29
C ALA A 456 8.47 6.23 -23.46
N LEU A 457 7.32 6.83 -23.71
CA LEU A 457 7.03 8.26 -23.67
C LEU A 457 6.06 8.50 -22.54
N ARG A 458 6.39 9.48 -21.70
CA ARG A 458 5.57 9.85 -20.54
C ARG A 458 4.90 11.18 -20.81
N THR A 459 3.62 11.28 -20.46
CA THR A 459 2.92 12.56 -20.41
C THR A 459 3.13 13.20 -19.02
N GLY A 460 3.06 14.53 -18.94
CA GLY A 460 3.31 15.25 -17.68
C GLY A 460 4.76 15.73 -17.47
N SER A 461 5.00 16.40 -16.35
CA SER A 461 6.25 17.12 -16.05
C SER A 461 6.97 16.53 -14.84
N GLU A 462 8.24 16.15 -15.02
CA GLU A 462 9.21 15.96 -13.93
C GLU A 462 9.86 17.31 -13.56
N ASP A 463 10.15 18.21 -14.52
CA ASP A 463 10.60 19.61 -14.28
C ASP A 463 10.57 20.47 -15.58
N GLY A 464 9.66 20.18 -16.51
CA GLY A 464 9.59 20.79 -17.86
C GLY A 464 8.17 21.18 -18.31
N PRO A 465 8.01 21.69 -19.55
CA PRO A 465 6.67 21.93 -20.11
C PRO A 465 5.89 20.62 -20.16
N GLU A 466 4.65 20.66 -19.68
CA GLU A 466 3.74 19.53 -19.69
C GLU A 466 3.51 19.07 -21.13
N ILE A 467 3.93 17.84 -21.46
CA ILE A 467 3.64 17.23 -22.75
C ILE A 467 2.26 16.60 -22.65
N THR A 468 1.33 17.07 -23.47
CA THR A 468 -0.02 16.51 -23.57
C THR A 468 0.02 15.11 -24.20
N PRO A 469 -0.96 14.22 -23.92
CA PRO A 469 -1.06 12.92 -24.58
C PRO A 469 -1.01 13.02 -26.12
N THR A 470 -1.65 14.04 -26.68
CA THR A 470 -1.66 14.33 -28.12
C THR A 470 -0.27 14.69 -28.66
N GLU A 471 0.54 15.48 -27.92
CA GLU A 471 1.91 15.80 -28.31
C GLU A 471 2.85 14.60 -28.17
N ALA A 472 2.69 13.82 -27.10
CA ALA A 472 3.43 12.57 -26.92
C ALA A 472 3.14 11.61 -28.09
N LEU A 473 1.89 11.51 -28.51
CA LEU A 473 1.49 10.70 -29.66
C LEU A 473 2.11 11.18 -30.97
N ARG A 474 2.07 12.48 -31.25
CA ARG A 474 2.76 13.05 -32.43
C ARG A 474 4.28 12.83 -32.38
N THR A 475 4.86 12.80 -31.20
CA THR A 475 6.28 12.51 -30.99
C THR A 475 6.56 11.04 -31.25
N ALA A 476 5.69 10.13 -30.78
CA ALA A 476 5.80 8.70 -31.03
C ALA A 476 5.85 8.39 -32.53
N LEU A 477 4.97 9.00 -33.31
CA LEU A 477 4.92 8.86 -34.77
C LEU A 477 6.19 9.35 -35.49
N ARG A 478 7.05 10.12 -34.82
CA ARG A 478 8.36 10.56 -35.36
C ARG A 478 9.52 9.68 -34.95
N LEU A 479 9.34 8.81 -33.96
CA LEU A 479 10.39 7.92 -33.45
C LEU A 479 10.56 6.64 -34.28
N GLY A 480 9.89 6.57 -35.41
CA GLY A 480 10.04 5.55 -36.44
C GLY A 480 8.85 4.60 -36.51
N ASP A 481 8.85 3.80 -37.57
CA ASP A 481 7.84 2.78 -37.83
C ASP A 481 8.05 1.58 -36.89
N GLY A 482 6.95 1.01 -36.39
CA GLY A 482 6.95 -0.11 -35.46
C GLY A 482 5.58 -0.36 -34.85
N ALA A 483 5.56 -0.86 -33.60
CA ALA A 483 4.34 -0.97 -32.80
C ALA A 483 4.11 0.29 -31.98
N LEU A 484 2.88 0.81 -32.02
CA LEU A 484 2.44 1.93 -31.21
C LEU A 484 1.51 1.44 -30.10
N VAL A 485 1.88 1.69 -28.85
CA VAL A 485 1.14 1.22 -27.68
C VAL A 485 0.66 2.40 -26.86
N VAL A 486 -0.65 2.49 -26.60
CA VAL A 486 -1.23 3.52 -25.74
C VAL A 486 -1.76 2.87 -24.47
N GLY A 487 -1.12 3.18 -23.33
CA GLY A 487 -1.43 2.59 -22.04
C GLY A 487 -2.90 2.74 -21.66
N GLU A 488 -3.49 3.90 -21.91
CA GLU A 488 -4.94 4.13 -21.79
C GLU A 488 -5.41 5.23 -22.75
N ILE A 489 -6.45 4.95 -23.55
CA ILE A 489 -7.11 5.91 -24.42
C ILE A 489 -8.31 6.50 -23.66
N ARG A 490 -8.29 7.81 -23.40
CA ARG A 490 -9.27 8.49 -22.56
C ARG A 490 -9.69 9.88 -23.03
N GLY A 491 -8.98 10.48 -23.98
CA GLY A 491 -9.16 11.87 -24.36
C GLY A 491 -8.86 12.17 -25.84
N GLU A 492 -8.40 13.39 -26.07
CA GLU A 492 -8.19 13.96 -27.42
C GLU A 492 -7.15 13.20 -28.26
N GLU A 493 -6.27 12.43 -27.62
CA GLU A 493 -5.28 11.59 -28.29
C GLU A 493 -5.92 10.53 -29.20
N ALA A 494 -7.17 10.12 -28.92
CA ALA A 494 -7.89 9.12 -29.70
C ALA A 494 -8.03 9.55 -31.18
N ARG A 495 -8.35 10.82 -31.44
CA ARG A 495 -8.52 11.32 -32.82
C ARG A 495 -7.22 11.23 -33.62
N VAL A 496 -6.11 11.61 -33.00
CA VAL A 496 -4.79 11.55 -33.64
C VAL A 496 -4.34 10.09 -33.81
N LEU A 497 -4.67 9.21 -32.87
CA LEU A 497 -4.37 7.78 -32.96
C LEU A 497 -5.07 7.16 -34.17
N TYR A 498 -6.38 7.37 -34.30
CA TYR A 498 -7.14 6.82 -35.41
C TYR A 498 -6.80 7.46 -36.76
N GLU A 499 -6.42 8.74 -36.78
CA GLU A 499 -5.85 9.36 -37.99
C GLU A 499 -4.54 8.66 -38.40
N ALA A 500 -3.64 8.41 -37.45
CA ALA A 500 -2.38 7.71 -37.68
C ALA A 500 -2.58 6.26 -38.15
N MET A 501 -3.55 5.55 -37.57
CA MET A 501 -3.90 4.18 -38.00
C MET A 501 -4.38 4.14 -39.45
N ARG A 502 -5.22 5.10 -39.86
CA ARG A 502 -5.75 5.16 -41.24
C ARG A 502 -4.69 5.42 -42.30
N VAL A 503 -3.69 6.24 -41.98
CA VAL A 503 -2.61 6.56 -42.92
C VAL A 503 -1.46 5.54 -42.85
N GLY A 504 -1.56 4.52 -42.00
CA GLY A 504 -0.54 3.49 -41.84
C GLY A 504 0.76 4.01 -41.22
N ALA A 505 0.70 5.07 -40.41
CA ALA A 505 1.88 5.72 -39.82
C ALA A 505 2.65 4.85 -38.81
N ASN A 506 2.19 3.63 -38.54
CA ASN A 506 2.91 2.60 -37.79
C ASN A 506 2.71 1.28 -38.55
N ALA A 507 3.77 0.80 -39.21
CA ALA A 507 3.70 -0.30 -40.17
C ALA A 507 3.41 -1.69 -39.57
N ASN A 508 3.42 -1.82 -38.23
CA ASN A 508 3.24 -3.09 -37.53
C ASN A 508 1.93 -3.09 -36.74
N ALA A 509 1.96 -3.09 -35.40
CA ALA A 509 0.77 -3.23 -34.56
C ALA A 509 0.36 -1.92 -33.87
N VAL A 510 -0.92 -1.73 -33.62
CA VAL A 510 -1.45 -0.67 -32.75
C VAL A 510 -2.25 -1.31 -31.62
N LEU A 511 -1.81 -1.09 -30.38
CA LEU A 511 -2.44 -1.67 -29.20
C LEU A 511 -2.76 -0.59 -28.17
N GLY A 512 -3.84 -0.76 -27.42
CA GLY A 512 -4.08 0.11 -26.29
C GLY A 512 -5.17 -0.39 -25.36
N THR A 513 -5.27 0.24 -24.19
CA THR A 513 -6.40 -0.02 -23.29
C THR A 513 -7.45 1.07 -23.36
N ILE A 514 -8.70 0.70 -23.09
CA ILE A 514 -9.82 1.63 -23.02
C ILE A 514 -10.83 1.14 -21.99
N HIS A 515 -11.55 2.06 -21.36
CA HIS A 515 -12.66 1.70 -20.48
C HIS A 515 -13.91 1.38 -21.30
N GLY A 516 -14.50 0.21 -21.06
CA GLY A 516 -15.74 -0.23 -21.68
C GLY A 516 -15.99 -1.71 -21.40
N ASP A 517 -17.22 -2.18 -21.54
CA ASP A 517 -17.60 -3.59 -21.50
C ASP A 517 -18.05 -4.01 -22.91
N GLY A 518 -17.10 -4.52 -23.70
CA GLY A 518 -17.34 -5.03 -25.06
C GLY A 518 -17.20 -4.00 -26.17
N ALA A 519 -17.27 -4.52 -27.38
CA ALA A 519 -17.02 -3.75 -28.58
C ALA A 519 -18.05 -2.63 -28.82
N GLY A 520 -19.32 -2.86 -28.50
CA GLY A 520 -20.38 -1.85 -28.61
C GLY A 520 -20.13 -0.62 -27.74
N GLU A 521 -19.83 -0.80 -26.46
CA GLU A 521 -19.55 0.33 -25.54
C GLU A 521 -18.24 1.03 -25.91
N VAL A 522 -17.22 0.27 -26.35
CA VAL A 522 -15.97 0.85 -26.84
C VAL A 522 -16.21 1.69 -28.10
N TYR A 523 -17.04 1.22 -29.02
CA TYR A 523 -17.42 1.98 -30.21
C TYR A 523 -18.14 3.28 -29.84
N GLU A 524 -19.15 3.22 -28.98
CA GLU A 524 -19.86 4.42 -28.50
C GLU A 524 -18.87 5.41 -27.87
N ARG A 525 -17.97 4.93 -27.01
CA ARG A 525 -16.96 5.76 -26.37
C ARG A 525 -16.00 6.40 -27.37
N VAL A 526 -15.46 5.64 -28.31
CA VAL A 526 -14.48 6.15 -29.29
C VAL A 526 -15.14 7.13 -30.26
N VAL A 527 -16.30 6.77 -30.81
CA VAL A 527 -16.96 7.56 -31.85
C VAL A 527 -17.74 8.73 -31.26
N SER A 528 -18.58 8.48 -30.25
CA SER A 528 -19.47 9.49 -29.69
C SER A 528 -18.79 10.35 -28.64
N ASP A 529 -18.14 9.74 -27.63
CA ASP A 529 -17.58 10.50 -26.50
C ASP A 529 -16.25 11.19 -26.86
N LEU A 530 -15.36 10.47 -27.56
CA LEU A 530 -14.03 10.96 -27.94
C LEU A 530 -14.00 11.64 -29.31
N GLY A 531 -15.11 11.59 -30.06
CA GLY A 531 -15.29 12.32 -31.32
C GLY A 531 -14.42 11.82 -32.48
N VAL A 532 -14.10 10.52 -32.51
CA VAL A 532 -13.49 9.86 -33.66
C VAL A 532 -14.56 9.65 -34.73
N ALA A 533 -14.24 9.89 -36.01
CA ALA A 533 -15.20 9.64 -37.09
C ALA A 533 -15.53 8.14 -37.21
N SER A 534 -16.80 7.79 -37.45
CA SER A 534 -17.27 6.40 -37.58
C SER A 534 -16.38 5.57 -38.51
N SER A 535 -16.23 5.98 -39.77
CA SER A 535 -15.32 5.34 -40.73
C SER A 535 -13.87 5.15 -40.26
N SER A 536 -13.37 5.94 -39.32
CA SER A 536 -12.03 5.74 -38.76
C SER A 536 -11.97 4.58 -37.78
N PHE A 537 -13.07 4.26 -37.09
CA PHE A 537 -13.15 3.13 -36.17
C PHE A 537 -12.85 1.79 -36.86
N GLY A 538 -13.14 1.68 -38.15
CA GLY A 538 -12.83 0.47 -38.94
C GLY A 538 -11.35 0.13 -39.05
N ALA A 539 -10.45 1.00 -38.57
CA ALA A 539 -9.04 0.67 -38.39
C ALA A 539 -8.77 -0.23 -37.17
N THR A 540 -9.73 -0.39 -36.25
CA THR A 540 -9.66 -1.37 -35.16
C THR A 540 -10.09 -2.74 -35.67
N ASP A 541 -9.28 -3.76 -35.44
CA ASP A 541 -9.54 -5.13 -35.89
C ASP A 541 -10.29 -5.96 -34.85
N LEU A 542 -9.94 -5.81 -33.58
CA LEU A 542 -10.50 -6.61 -32.49
C LEU A 542 -10.58 -5.85 -31.17
N ILE A 543 -11.49 -6.30 -30.32
CA ILE A 543 -11.65 -5.81 -28.95
C ILE A 543 -11.65 -7.00 -28.00
N ALA A 544 -10.73 -7.02 -27.06
CA ALA A 544 -10.62 -8.03 -26.01
C ALA A 544 -11.08 -7.45 -24.67
N THR A 545 -12.17 -7.96 -24.11
CA THR A 545 -12.75 -7.43 -22.86
C THR A 545 -12.38 -8.30 -21.68
N VAL A 546 -11.76 -7.71 -20.65
CA VAL A 546 -11.44 -8.38 -19.39
C VAL A 546 -12.37 -7.88 -18.28
N GLN A 547 -12.84 -8.79 -17.43
CA GLN A 547 -13.73 -8.49 -16.32
C GLN A 547 -13.15 -8.98 -14.98
N SER A 548 -13.47 -8.27 -13.91
CA SER A 548 -13.21 -8.70 -12.53
C SER A 548 -14.49 -9.26 -11.92
N ARG A 549 -14.48 -10.52 -11.48
CA ARG A 549 -15.61 -11.21 -10.86
C ARG A 549 -15.29 -11.61 -9.43
N ARG A 550 -16.29 -11.56 -8.56
CA ARG A 550 -16.21 -12.17 -7.23
C ARG A 550 -16.57 -13.65 -7.34
N THR A 551 -15.69 -14.50 -6.83
CA THR A 551 -15.87 -15.95 -6.71
C THR A 551 -15.84 -16.31 -5.22
N ALA A 552 -16.19 -17.56 -4.88
CA ALA A 552 -16.08 -18.05 -3.50
C ALA A 552 -14.65 -17.98 -2.95
N GLU A 553 -13.64 -18.00 -3.82
CA GLU A 553 -12.21 -17.92 -3.50
C GLU A 553 -11.64 -16.48 -3.63
N GLY A 554 -12.52 -15.48 -3.66
CA GLY A 554 -12.15 -14.07 -3.78
C GLY A 554 -12.30 -13.50 -5.19
N ARG A 555 -11.62 -12.38 -5.46
CA ARG A 555 -11.73 -11.67 -6.73
C ARG A 555 -10.86 -12.35 -7.80
N ARG A 556 -11.46 -12.76 -8.91
CA ARG A 556 -10.79 -13.36 -10.07
C ARG A 556 -10.95 -12.46 -11.28
N ARG A 557 -9.90 -12.35 -12.10
CA ARG A 557 -9.93 -11.65 -13.39
C ARG A 557 -10.12 -12.69 -14.49
N ARG A 558 -10.95 -12.41 -15.48
CA ARG A 558 -11.25 -13.31 -16.60
C ARG A 558 -11.36 -12.53 -17.89
N LEU A 559 -10.80 -13.05 -18.96
CA LEU A 559 -11.19 -12.66 -20.31
C LEU A 559 -12.67 -13.00 -20.49
N ALA A 560 -13.48 -11.99 -20.77
CA ALA A 560 -14.92 -12.13 -20.91
C ALA A 560 -15.33 -12.38 -22.36
N ARG A 561 -14.69 -11.70 -23.32
CA ARG A 561 -14.93 -11.93 -24.75
C ARG A 561 -13.81 -11.35 -25.61
N ILE A 562 -13.70 -11.89 -26.82
CA ILE A 562 -12.93 -11.29 -27.91
C ILE A 562 -13.89 -11.13 -29.09
N GLU A 563 -14.05 -9.90 -29.55
CA GLU A 563 -14.97 -9.54 -30.63
C GLU A 563 -14.14 -9.03 -31.81
N GLU A 564 -14.39 -9.54 -33.02
CA GLU A 564 -13.84 -8.95 -34.24
C GLU A 564 -14.71 -7.76 -34.66
N VAL A 565 -14.05 -6.70 -35.13
CA VAL A 565 -14.72 -5.53 -35.70
C VAL A 565 -14.93 -5.75 -37.18
N ILE A 566 -16.18 -5.70 -37.62
CA ILE A 566 -16.53 -5.78 -39.04
C ILE A 566 -17.04 -4.41 -39.47
N SER A 567 -16.45 -3.91 -40.55
CA SER A 567 -16.74 -2.59 -41.09
C SER A 567 -17.18 -2.70 -42.54
N ASP A 568 -18.24 -1.97 -42.89
CA ASP A 568 -18.68 -1.73 -44.26
C ASP A 568 -19.03 -0.24 -44.41
N GLY A 569 -18.07 0.55 -44.92
CA GLY A 569 -18.21 2.01 -44.95
C GLY A 569 -18.23 2.62 -43.55
N ASP A 570 -19.33 3.29 -43.20
CA ASP A 570 -19.57 3.87 -41.88
C ASP A 570 -20.36 2.94 -40.94
N ASP A 571 -20.81 1.78 -41.44
CA ASP A 571 -21.54 0.79 -40.65
C ASP A 571 -20.57 -0.20 -39.99
N HIS A 572 -20.69 -0.34 -38.68
CA HIS A 572 -19.84 -1.21 -37.87
C HIS A 572 -20.70 -2.16 -37.03
N TRP A 573 -20.31 -3.44 -37.00
CA TRP A 573 -20.88 -4.43 -36.08
C TRP A 573 -19.78 -5.36 -35.58
N PHE A 574 -20.09 -6.06 -34.48
CA PHE A 574 -19.11 -6.80 -33.71
C PHE A 574 -19.56 -8.24 -33.59
N GLU A 575 -18.64 -9.16 -33.88
CA GLU A 575 -18.93 -10.59 -33.88
C GLU A 575 -18.03 -11.29 -32.88
N PRO A 576 -18.59 -12.01 -31.90
CA PRO A 576 -17.80 -12.66 -30.87
C PRO A 576 -17.07 -13.88 -31.45
N LEU A 577 -15.76 -13.93 -31.24
CA LEU A 577 -14.92 -15.10 -31.51
C LEU A 577 -14.82 -16.01 -30.28
N TYR A 578 -14.79 -15.39 -29.11
CA TYR A 578 -14.79 -16.05 -27.81
C TYR A 578 -15.72 -15.32 -26.85
N GLU A 579 -16.45 -16.05 -26.01
CA GLU A 579 -17.33 -15.50 -24.97
C GLU A 579 -17.23 -16.29 -23.67
N LEU A 580 -17.57 -15.65 -22.56
CA LEU A 580 -17.49 -16.26 -21.25
C LEU A 580 -18.63 -17.25 -21.02
N GLU A 581 -18.28 -18.53 -20.99
CA GLU A 581 -19.18 -19.65 -20.69
C GLU A 581 -18.64 -20.40 -19.47
N ASP A 582 -19.50 -20.70 -18.49
CA ASP A 582 -19.15 -21.45 -17.28
C ASP A 582 -17.87 -20.97 -16.54
N GLY A 583 -17.59 -19.66 -16.59
CA GLY A 583 -16.50 -19.02 -15.87
C GLY A 583 -15.16 -18.93 -16.63
N ALA A 584 -15.11 -19.35 -17.90
CA ALA A 584 -13.96 -19.21 -18.79
C ALA A 584 -14.38 -18.80 -20.21
N ALA A 585 -13.49 -18.13 -20.96
CA ALA A 585 -13.78 -17.79 -22.35
C ALA A 585 -13.73 -19.04 -23.24
N ALA A 586 -14.85 -19.34 -23.90
CA ALA A 586 -15.04 -20.45 -24.82
C ALA A 586 -15.21 -19.95 -26.26
N PRO A 587 -14.82 -20.73 -27.28
CA PRO A 587 -15.00 -20.36 -28.68
C PRO A 587 -16.48 -20.38 -29.08
N THR A 588 -16.92 -19.39 -29.86
CA THR A 588 -18.30 -19.35 -30.42
C THR A 588 -18.50 -20.28 -31.63
N GLY A 589 -17.42 -20.94 -32.06
CA GLY A 589 -17.34 -21.75 -33.27
C GLY A 589 -17.26 -20.95 -34.57
N ARG A 590 -17.26 -19.61 -34.54
CA ARG A 590 -17.16 -18.76 -35.74
C ARG A 590 -15.87 -18.98 -36.51
N ILE A 591 -14.75 -19.11 -35.79
CA ILE A 591 -13.44 -19.47 -36.39
C ILE A 591 -13.51 -20.87 -37.00
N ASP A 592 -14.16 -21.81 -36.31
CA ASP A 592 -14.22 -23.20 -36.76
C ASP A 592 -15.06 -23.39 -38.02
N ARG A 593 -16.06 -22.54 -38.22
CA ARG A 593 -16.89 -22.52 -39.43
C ARG A 593 -16.27 -21.75 -40.58
N GLY A 594 -15.12 -21.08 -40.38
CA GLY A 594 -14.48 -20.26 -41.42
C GLY A 594 -15.15 -18.91 -41.65
N GLU A 595 -15.88 -18.40 -40.66
CA GLU A 595 -16.74 -17.21 -40.80
C GLU A 595 -16.05 -15.91 -40.36
N SER A 596 -14.88 -15.99 -39.69
CA SER A 596 -14.19 -14.79 -39.20
C SER A 596 -13.45 -14.06 -40.31
N ARG A 597 -13.82 -12.79 -40.53
CA ARG A 597 -13.12 -11.94 -41.52
C ARG A 597 -11.75 -11.52 -41.03
N LEU A 598 -11.57 -11.38 -39.72
CA LEU A 598 -10.27 -11.08 -39.15
C LEU A 598 -9.29 -12.23 -39.36
N VAL A 599 -9.68 -13.47 -39.06
CA VAL A 599 -8.79 -14.63 -39.25
C VAL A 599 -8.35 -14.78 -40.71
N ASP A 600 -9.25 -14.50 -41.66
CA ASP A 600 -8.92 -14.47 -43.09
C ASP A 600 -7.89 -13.38 -43.42
N ARG A 601 -8.05 -12.17 -42.87
CA ARG A 601 -7.09 -11.07 -43.04
C ARG A 601 -5.74 -11.30 -42.36
N LEU A 602 -5.69 -12.14 -41.33
CA LEU A 602 -4.43 -12.53 -40.70
C LEU A 602 -3.61 -13.46 -41.59
N ALA A 603 -4.18 -14.07 -42.64
CA ALA A 603 -3.41 -14.92 -43.54
C ALA A 603 -2.34 -14.11 -44.30
N GLY A 604 -1.12 -14.63 -44.33
CA GLY A 604 -0.07 -14.10 -45.19
C GLY A 604 -0.40 -14.29 -46.69
N PRO A 605 0.41 -13.70 -47.60
CA PRO A 605 0.14 -13.74 -49.04
C PRO A 605 -0.02 -15.15 -49.63
N ASP A 606 0.67 -16.14 -49.05
CA ASP A 606 0.68 -17.53 -49.49
C ASP A 606 -0.04 -18.48 -48.52
N GLU A 607 -0.73 -17.93 -47.51
CA GLU A 607 -1.45 -18.72 -46.51
C GLU A 607 -2.95 -18.71 -46.79
N THR A 608 -3.61 -19.80 -46.40
CA THR A 608 -5.07 -19.90 -46.38
C THR A 608 -5.61 -19.71 -44.98
N TYR A 609 -6.92 -19.45 -44.86
CA TYR A 609 -7.63 -19.49 -43.58
C TYR A 609 -7.30 -20.74 -42.73
N ALA A 610 -7.18 -21.90 -43.39
CA ALA A 610 -6.88 -23.16 -42.74
C ALA A 610 -5.45 -23.20 -42.16
N ASP A 611 -4.51 -22.49 -42.78
CA ASP A 611 -3.14 -22.37 -42.29
C ASP A 611 -3.09 -21.49 -41.05
N VAL A 612 -3.85 -20.39 -41.02
CA VAL A 612 -4.02 -19.56 -39.82
C VAL A 612 -4.64 -20.37 -38.68
N ARG A 613 -5.67 -21.18 -38.95
CA ARG A 613 -6.24 -22.09 -37.94
C ARG A 613 -5.21 -23.07 -37.38
N ARG A 614 -4.38 -23.66 -38.24
CA ARG A 614 -3.31 -24.57 -37.80
C ARG A 614 -2.27 -23.84 -36.94
N ALA A 615 -1.95 -22.60 -37.27
CA ALA A 615 -1.09 -21.76 -36.44
C ALA A 615 -1.73 -21.48 -35.07
N LEU A 616 -3.04 -21.20 -35.01
CA LEU A 616 -3.80 -21.02 -33.76
C LEU A 616 -3.79 -22.29 -32.90
N GLU A 617 -4.04 -23.47 -33.48
CA GLU A 617 -3.98 -24.76 -32.78
C GLU A 617 -2.57 -25.04 -32.23
N THR A 618 -1.55 -24.81 -33.05
CA THR A 618 -0.15 -24.99 -32.66
C THR A 618 0.22 -24.06 -31.50
N ARG A 619 -0.16 -22.78 -31.59
CA ARG A 619 0.07 -21.78 -30.54
C ARG A 619 -0.70 -22.10 -29.26
N THR A 620 -1.92 -22.64 -29.38
CA THR A 620 -2.73 -23.09 -28.24
C THR A 620 -2.00 -24.18 -27.45
N ASN A 621 -1.48 -25.20 -28.14
CA ASN A 621 -0.72 -26.28 -27.52
C ASN A 621 0.56 -25.76 -26.87
N GLN A 622 1.30 -24.87 -27.55
CA GLN A 622 2.52 -24.28 -27.02
C GLN A 622 2.29 -23.51 -25.71
N LEU A 623 1.29 -22.61 -25.68
CA LEU A 623 0.98 -21.82 -24.49
C LEU A 623 0.47 -22.70 -23.33
N ALA A 624 -0.32 -23.73 -23.64
CA ALA A 624 -0.79 -24.69 -22.64
C ALA A 624 0.38 -25.47 -22.02
N VAL A 625 1.35 -25.92 -22.81
CA VAL A 625 2.55 -26.62 -22.32
C VAL A 625 3.42 -25.69 -21.46
N LEU A 626 3.71 -24.47 -21.93
CA LEU A 626 4.49 -23.50 -21.15
C LEU A 626 3.84 -23.21 -19.78
N ALA A 627 2.52 -23.03 -19.76
CA ALA A 627 1.76 -22.82 -18.54
C ALA A 627 1.80 -24.04 -17.60
N ALA A 628 1.58 -25.24 -18.14
CA ALA A 628 1.60 -26.48 -17.35
C ALA A 628 2.99 -26.78 -16.75
N ASP A 629 4.06 -26.48 -17.49
CA ASP A 629 5.45 -26.67 -17.07
C ASP A 629 5.95 -25.56 -16.12
N GLY A 630 5.13 -24.53 -15.82
CA GLY A 630 5.55 -23.36 -15.02
C GLY A 630 6.60 -22.48 -15.71
N ARG A 631 6.77 -22.62 -17.03
CA ARG A 631 7.73 -21.85 -17.85
C ARG A 631 7.11 -20.51 -18.27
N THR A 632 6.78 -19.68 -17.29
CA THR A 632 5.99 -18.46 -17.48
C THR A 632 6.79 -17.16 -17.32
N SER A 633 8.11 -17.24 -17.12
CA SER A 633 8.95 -16.06 -16.97
C SER A 633 9.14 -15.30 -18.30
N PRO A 634 9.42 -13.98 -18.28
CA PRO A 634 9.75 -13.21 -19.46
C PRO A 634 10.85 -13.83 -20.33
N GLN A 635 11.90 -14.39 -19.70
CA GLN A 635 12.98 -15.09 -20.39
C GLN A 635 12.47 -16.36 -21.10
N ALA A 636 11.67 -17.19 -20.41
CA ALA A 636 11.13 -18.41 -20.99
C ALA A 636 10.24 -18.12 -22.21
N VAL A 637 9.42 -17.07 -22.13
CA VAL A 637 8.58 -16.61 -23.24
C VAL A 637 9.42 -16.05 -24.38
N ALA A 638 10.42 -15.22 -24.10
CA ALA A 638 11.31 -14.70 -25.13
C ALA A 638 12.05 -15.81 -25.88
N THR A 639 12.53 -16.85 -25.18
CA THR A 639 13.14 -18.04 -25.80
C THR A 639 12.13 -18.77 -26.69
N ALA A 640 10.92 -19.03 -26.18
CA ALA A 640 9.87 -19.67 -26.95
C ALA A 640 9.47 -18.86 -28.19
N CYS A 641 9.46 -17.52 -28.12
CA CYS A 641 9.21 -16.65 -29.27
C CYS A 641 10.34 -16.74 -30.30
N ALA A 642 11.61 -16.79 -29.85
CA ALA A 642 12.75 -16.88 -30.76
C ALA A 642 12.79 -18.23 -31.49
N GLU A 643 12.52 -19.34 -30.80
CA GLU A 643 12.44 -20.68 -31.41
C GLU A 643 11.42 -20.74 -32.55
N ARG A 644 10.28 -20.02 -32.44
CA ARG A 644 9.27 -19.94 -33.50
C ARG A 644 9.79 -19.29 -34.80
N GLN A 645 10.67 -18.30 -34.71
CA GLN A 645 11.19 -17.61 -35.89
C GLN A 645 12.18 -18.45 -36.70
N TYR A 646 12.78 -19.48 -36.08
CA TYR A 646 13.75 -20.36 -36.74
C TYR A 646 13.12 -21.62 -37.36
N ASP A 647 11.94 -22.03 -36.89
CA ASP A 647 11.21 -23.21 -37.39
C ASP A 647 10.16 -22.86 -38.47
N GLY A 648 10.03 -21.57 -38.84
CA GLY A 648 9.08 -21.04 -39.82
C GLY A 648 9.58 -21.05 -41.27
#